data_AF-A0A0S7ZYD1-F1
#
_entry.id   AF-A0A0S7ZYD1-F1
#
_cell.length_a   1.000
_cell.length_b   1.000
_cell.length_c   1.000
_cell.angle_alpha   90.00
_cell.angle_beta   90.00
_cell.angle_gamma   90.00
#
_symmetry.space_group_name_H-M   'P 1'
#
loop_
_entity.id
_entity.type
_entity.pdbx_description
1 polymer ?
#
loop_
_entity_poly.entity_id
_entity_poly.type
_entity_poly.pdbx_seq_one_letter_code
_entity_poly.pdbx_strand_id
1 'polypeptide(L)'
;MYVVGIDVGSVSINCVALDEQRKLVYEHPYERHFQKTTYHAFQVLKAVYLRLGSERIARVAFTGNHGKIIAERVAALYEYNSITELLGVLHLTPDAKTIISMGGQNTALYRLSRDDGRWHLISFAMNGPCASGTGSFIDQQAERLASSLYREDVSFSQEHISEILADFIALGKKSAAAAPVACRCTVFTKSDMIHLQNKGEPLANIIAGLHRGNAANFISTLVANRAVEDPVVLIGGVASNELQVEAFRRNYARLQVLPHHASVGALGAAFVAADHTEQSPLELASLEAVVQQEHGCFPRAPALRLHTTAVSNEAVVADRERPGSVLRVYLGVDVGSTTTKTVLMDVNKNIIHKQYVQTRGRPIEVTQSLLAGIHDKFGDAFELLGTATTGSGRYVVGDFLDADLIIDEITAHARAAVHWEPSVATVFEIGGQDSKYIQIENGCPLDFDMNKVCAAGTGSFLHELANKLNINIVRQFEEIALSSENPISLAERCTVFMESDLVSYAQRGARLEDLIAGLCYAVVHNYLNRVVQNRPVREPIMFLGGPSLNKAVIAAFENVLQRPVVVPPHREVLGAHGAALYVMEQRAKDEIRESPASDFHSLIRATIAVEEKTCRADRSCHNECKLKIYDFGGRKSVWGGDCGRYERRHIQQEREVNWFKKRAQLYAKHLKGRTLDPAGLRSHHREGAPAWEGSGGRPTIGVPQALHSLQFGVLWTHFWTNLGFPVVLTPKTTQQTAMAGIESMTSETCYPIKVFHGHVKSLIGLVRYVFLPTIINVPTPRPEETGFYCPLVQGSQYMVTAALNICRESLLAPTVCLNDPVDRIVADLQRSLKRPLGLSRRQVDRAFRSALDAQHTFELDLLELGRSFKQSLRPGDIWVAVSGRPYNLYDERLNLHLGQNLAKLGIKALPHDLLDTGNVDLSDFPNMYWGLGAQILRTAKMVKQCSDAYGIHITNFSCGADSFVEHFYRHVMKPKPYLILELDEHSAVAGMLTRLEAFRGVIHNEHNLAPIDERQMEACLV
;
A
#
# COMPACT_ATOMS: atom_id res chain seq x y z
N MET A 1 20.76 -14.97 -48.61
CA MET A 1 19.41 -14.68 -48.11
C MET A 1 19.46 -14.41 -46.61
N TYR A 2 18.51 -13.66 -46.07
CA TYR A 2 18.39 -13.34 -44.65
C TYR A 2 17.10 -13.93 -44.06
N VAL A 3 17.13 -14.26 -42.78
CA VAL A 3 15.92 -14.55 -42.00
C VAL A 3 15.74 -13.49 -40.92
N VAL A 4 14.51 -13.06 -40.72
CA VAL A 4 14.18 -11.98 -39.79
C VAL A 4 13.35 -12.53 -38.64
N GLY A 5 13.73 -12.19 -37.42
CA GLY A 5 12.94 -12.45 -36.23
C GLY A 5 12.46 -11.13 -35.64
N ILE A 6 11.19 -11.08 -35.26
CA ILE A 6 10.57 -9.91 -34.63
C ILE A 6 9.83 -10.32 -33.36
N ASP A 7 10.16 -9.68 -32.26
CA ASP A 7 9.47 -9.81 -30.98
C ASP A 7 8.56 -8.59 -30.80
N VAL A 8 7.25 -8.82 -30.84
CA VAL A 8 6.24 -7.79 -30.58
C VAL A 8 5.75 -7.99 -29.14
N GLY A 9 6.50 -7.41 -28.22
CA GLY A 9 6.28 -7.45 -26.78
C GLY A 9 5.12 -6.58 -26.32
N SER A 10 5.00 -6.40 -25.00
CA SER A 10 3.89 -5.62 -24.39
C SER A 10 4.11 -4.10 -24.41
N VAL A 11 5.35 -3.65 -24.55
CA VAL A 11 5.75 -2.23 -24.52
C VAL A 11 6.61 -1.87 -25.74
N SER A 12 7.33 -2.83 -26.30
CA SER A 12 8.33 -2.61 -27.33
C SER A 12 8.31 -3.66 -28.43
N ILE A 13 9.00 -3.32 -29.51
CA ILE A 13 9.25 -4.15 -30.68
C ILE A 13 10.75 -4.28 -30.84
N ASN A 14 11.24 -5.51 -30.89
CA ASN A 14 12.64 -5.83 -31.15
C ASN A 14 12.72 -6.63 -32.45
N CYS A 15 13.68 -6.31 -33.32
CA CYS A 15 13.81 -7.00 -34.59
C CYS A 15 15.27 -7.27 -34.90
N VAL A 16 15.57 -8.48 -35.38
CA VAL A 16 16.92 -8.88 -35.78
C VAL A 16 16.89 -9.63 -37.10
N ALA A 17 18.03 -9.64 -37.79
CA ALA A 17 18.22 -10.40 -39.01
C ALA A 17 19.49 -11.26 -38.94
N LEU A 18 19.37 -12.51 -39.40
CA LEU A 18 20.47 -13.46 -39.50
C LEU A 18 20.80 -13.76 -40.97
N ASP A 19 22.07 -14.05 -41.26
CA ASP A 19 22.50 -14.63 -42.54
C ASP A 19 22.27 -16.15 -42.61
N GLU A 20 22.66 -16.75 -43.74
CA GLU A 20 22.56 -18.20 -43.98
C GLU A 20 23.43 -19.04 -43.02
N GLN A 21 24.47 -18.44 -42.46
CA GLN A 21 25.34 -19.04 -41.44
C GLN A 21 24.80 -18.86 -40.02
N ARG A 22 23.56 -18.35 -39.88
CA ARG A 22 22.89 -18.05 -38.61
C ARG A 22 23.61 -16.99 -37.77
N LYS A 23 24.41 -16.13 -38.39
CA LYS A 23 25.10 -15.03 -37.72
C LYS A 23 24.23 -13.78 -37.74
N LEU A 24 24.16 -13.08 -36.60
CA LEU A 24 23.49 -11.79 -36.48
C LEU A 24 24.17 -10.75 -37.39
N VAL A 25 23.44 -10.26 -38.39
CA VAL A 25 23.93 -9.24 -39.34
C VAL A 25 23.32 -7.86 -39.09
N TYR A 26 22.14 -7.81 -38.45
CA TYR A 26 21.48 -6.56 -38.12
C TYR A 26 20.58 -6.74 -36.89
N GLU A 27 20.65 -5.77 -35.98
CA GLU A 27 19.71 -5.57 -34.89
C GLU A 27 19.09 -4.19 -35.07
N HIS A 28 17.76 -4.14 -35.13
CA HIS A 28 17.03 -2.88 -35.17
C HIS A 28 17.05 -2.23 -33.78
N PRO A 29 17.21 -0.91 -33.68
CA PRO A 29 17.13 -0.21 -32.39
C PRO A 29 15.84 -0.54 -31.64
N TYR A 30 15.92 -0.62 -30.31
CA TYR A 30 14.78 -0.86 -29.44
C TYR A 30 13.69 0.22 -29.65
N GLU A 31 12.49 -0.20 -30.05
CA GLU A 31 11.38 0.71 -30.37
C GLU A 31 10.20 0.49 -29.43
N ARG A 32 9.71 1.54 -28.75
CA ARG A 32 8.45 1.45 -27.99
C ARG A 32 7.29 1.71 -28.92
N HIS A 33 6.25 0.90 -28.83
CA HIS A 33 5.12 0.98 -29.75
C HIS A 33 3.97 1.86 -29.26
N PHE A 34 3.99 2.38 -28.02
CA PHE A 34 2.96 3.27 -27.46
C PHE A 34 1.51 2.83 -27.76
N GLN A 35 1.21 1.56 -27.49
CA GLN A 35 -0.09 0.91 -27.77
C GLN A 35 -0.49 0.80 -29.27
N LYS A 36 0.32 1.30 -30.21
CA LYS A 36 0.15 1.16 -31.66
C LYS A 36 0.98 -0.01 -32.21
N THR A 37 0.78 -1.21 -31.66
CA THR A 37 1.60 -2.41 -31.91
C THR A 37 1.75 -2.73 -33.40
N THR A 38 0.65 -2.88 -34.14
CA THR A 38 0.67 -3.23 -35.56
C THR A 38 1.36 -2.16 -36.41
N TYR A 39 1.10 -0.87 -36.13
CA TYR A 39 1.70 0.24 -36.86
C TYR A 39 3.22 0.25 -36.70
N HIS A 40 3.73 0.15 -35.46
CA HIS A 40 5.17 0.15 -35.24
C HIS A 40 5.83 -1.15 -35.74
N ALA A 41 5.15 -2.30 -35.66
CA ALA A 41 5.65 -3.54 -36.26
C ALA A 41 5.84 -3.39 -37.77
N PHE A 42 4.91 -2.73 -38.44
CA PHE A 42 5.01 -2.37 -39.85
C PHE A 42 6.18 -1.41 -40.13
N GLN A 43 6.35 -0.35 -39.35
CA GLN A 43 7.47 0.59 -39.54
C GLN A 43 8.84 -0.08 -39.36
N VAL A 44 8.99 -0.90 -38.33
CA VAL A 44 10.22 -1.66 -38.05
C VAL A 44 10.54 -2.60 -39.20
N LEU A 45 9.57 -3.42 -39.64
CA LEU A 45 9.78 -4.34 -40.76
C LEU A 45 10.05 -3.59 -42.07
N LYS A 46 9.34 -2.51 -42.35
CA LYS A 46 9.60 -1.65 -43.51
C LYS A 46 11.04 -1.14 -43.50
N ALA A 47 11.55 -0.66 -42.37
CA ALA A 47 12.93 -0.20 -42.23
C ALA A 47 13.95 -1.34 -42.46
N VAL A 48 13.68 -2.54 -41.94
CA VAL A 48 14.51 -3.74 -42.14
C VAL A 48 14.53 -4.16 -43.61
N TYR A 49 13.37 -4.18 -44.28
CA TYR A 49 13.24 -4.52 -45.70
C TYR A 49 13.96 -3.50 -46.58
N LEU A 50 13.84 -2.20 -46.29
CA LEU A 50 14.57 -1.14 -47.00
C LEU A 50 16.08 -1.28 -46.83
N ARG A 51 16.55 -1.66 -45.64
CA ARG A 51 17.98 -1.83 -45.34
C ARG A 51 18.58 -3.08 -45.97
N LEU A 52 17.88 -4.21 -45.89
CA LEU A 52 18.39 -5.51 -46.32
C LEU A 52 17.99 -5.86 -47.76
N GLY A 53 17.07 -5.15 -48.39
CA GLY A 53 16.51 -5.48 -49.71
C GLY A 53 15.45 -6.58 -49.60
N SER A 54 14.25 -6.30 -50.11
CA SER A 54 13.07 -7.18 -50.03
C SER A 54 13.33 -8.59 -50.55
N GLU A 55 13.98 -8.69 -51.70
CA GLU A 55 14.34 -9.92 -52.40
C GLU A 55 15.39 -10.76 -51.68
N ARG A 56 16.08 -10.19 -50.68
CA ARG A 56 17.07 -10.92 -49.88
C ARG A 56 16.50 -11.47 -48.58
N ILE A 57 15.26 -11.12 -48.19
CA ILE A 57 14.61 -11.65 -46.97
C ILE A 57 13.82 -12.89 -47.34
N ALA A 58 14.26 -14.05 -46.88
CA ALA A 58 13.61 -15.33 -47.19
C ALA A 58 12.37 -15.57 -46.32
N ARG A 59 12.42 -15.21 -45.03
CA ARG A 59 11.43 -15.56 -44.02
C ARG A 59 11.39 -14.53 -42.89
N VAL A 60 10.20 -14.37 -42.31
CA VAL A 60 9.97 -13.59 -41.09
C VAL A 60 9.25 -14.47 -40.07
N ALA A 61 9.74 -14.50 -38.83
CA ALA A 61 9.04 -15.12 -37.71
C ALA A 61 8.77 -14.11 -36.59
N PHE A 62 7.58 -14.20 -36.03
CA PHE A 62 7.10 -13.37 -34.94
C PHE A 62 7.18 -14.13 -33.62
N THR A 63 7.36 -13.39 -32.54
CA THR A 63 7.17 -13.84 -31.16
C THR A 63 6.55 -12.72 -30.32
N GLY A 64 6.29 -13.00 -29.05
CA GLY A 64 5.69 -12.05 -28.11
C GLY A 64 4.16 -12.05 -28.13
N ASN A 65 3.57 -11.46 -27.08
CA ASN A 65 2.12 -11.50 -26.85
C ASN A 65 1.30 -10.91 -27.99
N HIS A 66 1.82 -9.91 -28.70
CA HIS A 66 1.13 -9.26 -29.81
C HIS A 66 1.58 -9.79 -31.18
N GLY A 67 2.72 -10.48 -31.23
CA GLY A 67 3.25 -11.07 -32.45
C GLY A 67 2.33 -12.13 -33.03
N LYS A 68 1.64 -12.89 -32.16
CA LYS A 68 0.70 -13.95 -32.58
C LYS A 68 -0.42 -13.41 -33.47
N ILE A 69 -1.09 -12.35 -33.02
CA ILE A 69 -2.23 -11.76 -33.72
C ILE A 69 -1.79 -11.22 -35.09
N ILE A 70 -0.61 -10.58 -35.13
CA ILE A 70 -0.05 -10.06 -36.38
C ILE A 70 0.28 -11.22 -37.32
N ALA A 71 1.03 -12.22 -36.83
CA ALA A 71 1.46 -13.37 -37.61
C ALA A 71 0.30 -14.17 -38.21
N GLU A 72 -0.76 -14.42 -37.44
CA GLU A 72 -1.97 -15.10 -37.93
C GLU A 72 -2.64 -14.34 -39.08
N ARG A 73 -2.67 -13.00 -39.02
CA ARG A 73 -3.31 -12.17 -40.06
C ARG A 73 -2.50 -12.07 -41.34
N VAL A 74 -1.19 -12.13 -41.25
CA VAL A 74 -0.28 -12.06 -42.41
C VAL A 74 0.29 -13.41 -42.81
N ALA A 75 -0.24 -14.51 -42.24
CA ALA A 75 0.22 -15.89 -42.44
C ALA A 75 1.74 -16.08 -42.27
N ALA A 76 2.34 -15.37 -41.30
CA ALA A 76 3.75 -15.52 -40.96
C ALA A 76 3.99 -16.58 -39.87
N LEU A 77 5.25 -17.00 -39.74
CA LEU A 77 5.67 -17.91 -38.68
C LEU A 77 5.50 -17.24 -37.31
N TYR A 78 5.06 -18.01 -36.32
CA TYR A 78 4.98 -17.57 -34.93
C TYR A 78 5.50 -18.65 -34.00
N GLU A 79 6.26 -18.24 -32.99
CA GLU A 79 6.65 -19.10 -31.88
C GLU A 79 6.44 -18.38 -30.55
N TYR A 80 6.20 -19.15 -29.48
CA TYR A 80 6.01 -18.62 -28.15
C TYR A 80 7.29 -17.98 -27.59
N ASN A 81 7.13 -16.82 -26.95
CA ASN A 81 8.26 -16.07 -26.39
C ASN A 81 9.12 -16.85 -25.41
N SER A 82 8.51 -17.73 -24.61
CA SER A 82 9.23 -18.59 -23.68
C SER A 82 10.18 -19.57 -24.35
N ILE A 83 9.92 -19.95 -25.60
CA ILE A 83 10.81 -20.82 -26.39
C ILE A 83 11.88 -19.98 -27.07
N THR A 84 11.48 -18.88 -27.71
CA THR A 84 12.42 -18.02 -28.44
C THR A 84 13.45 -17.37 -27.52
N GLU A 85 13.08 -16.94 -26.31
CA GLU A 85 14.04 -16.44 -25.31
C GLU A 85 15.09 -17.50 -24.95
N LEU A 86 14.69 -18.76 -24.72
CA LEU A 86 15.61 -19.84 -24.40
C LEU A 86 16.57 -20.14 -25.56
N LEU A 87 16.05 -20.22 -26.79
CA LEU A 87 16.87 -20.45 -27.98
C LEU A 87 17.88 -19.32 -28.20
N GLY A 88 17.45 -18.06 -28.04
CA GLY A 88 18.32 -16.89 -28.13
C GLY A 88 19.43 -16.91 -27.07
N VAL A 89 19.10 -17.19 -25.80
CA VAL A 89 20.11 -17.28 -24.72
C VAL A 89 21.07 -18.42 -24.96
N LEU A 90 20.58 -19.63 -25.26
CA LEU A 90 21.44 -20.82 -25.43
C LEU A 90 22.38 -20.70 -26.63
N HIS A 91 22.05 -19.86 -27.61
CA HIS A 91 22.98 -19.52 -28.69
C HIS A 91 24.12 -18.61 -28.22
N LEU A 92 23.80 -17.56 -27.44
CA LEU A 92 24.77 -16.59 -26.96
C LEU A 92 25.61 -17.10 -25.77
N THR A 93 25.02 -17.95 -24.94
CA THR A 93 25.62 -18.49 -23.71
C THR A 93 25.20 -19.95 -23.57
N PRO A 94 25.91 -20.87 -24.26
CA PRO A 94 25.57 -22.29 -24.30
C PRO A 94 25.81 -23.05 -22.99
N ASP A 95 26.10 -22.39 -21.88
CA ASP A 95 26.28 -22.97 -20.55
C ASP A 95 25.31 -22.34 -19.52
N ALA A 96 24.41 -21.45 -19.95
CA ALA A 96 23.43 -20.80 -19.08
C ALA A 96 22.57 -21.84 -18.32
N LYS A 97 22.52 -21.71 -16.99
CA LYS A 97 21.70 -22.58 -16.12
C LYS A 97 20.46 -21.91 -15.60
N THR A 98 20.51 -20.59 -15.38
CA THR A 98 19.38 -19.82 -14.91
C THR A 98 19.19 -18.59 -15.77
N ILE A 99 17.97 -18.34 -16.23
CA ILE A 99 17.61 -17.16 -17.02
C ILE A 99 16.52 -16.41 -16.28
N ILE A 100 16.79 -15.16 -15.96
CA ILE A 100 15.84 -14.17 -15.47
C ILE A 100 15.44 -13.33 -16.68
N SER A 101 14.20 -13.46 -17.15
CA SER A 101 13.64 -12.57 -18.19
C SER A 101 12.80 -11.49 -17.51
N MET A 102 13.10 -10.22 -17.79
CA MET A 102 12.30 -9.10 -17.32
C MET A 102 11.97 -8.13 -18.46
N GLY A 103 10.75 -8.26 -18.98
CA GLY A 103 10.20 -7.40 -20.02
C GLY A 103 9.29 -6.29 -19.48
N GLY A 104 8.48 -5.72 -20.38
CA GLY A 104 7.55 -4.64 -20.07
C GLY A 104 6.50 -5.04 -19.04
N GLN A 105 5.70 -6.07 -19.30
CA GLN A 105 4.63 -6.55 -18.39
C GLN A 105 4.84 -8.00 -17.90
N ASN A 106 5.80 -8.72 -18.48
CA ASN A 106 6.08 -10.12 -18.14
C ASN A 106 7.47 -10.24 -17.52
N THR A 107 7.58 -11.04 -16.48
CA THR A 107 8.82 -11.45 -15.84
C THR A 107 8.80 -12.96 -15.65
N ALA A 108 9.90 -13.63 -15.98
CA ALA A 108 10.00 -15.08 -15.93
C ALA A 108 11.35 -15.54 -15.37
N LEU A 109 11.34 -16.73 -14.77
CA LEU A 109 12.51 -17.46 -14.32
C LEU A 109 12.52 -18.83 -15.02
N TYR A 110 13.59 -19.09 -15.76
CA TYR A 110 13.86 -20.38 -16.38
C TYR A 110 15.06 -21.04 -15.70
N ARG A 111 14.96 -22.34 -15.44
CA ARG A 111 16.08 -23.18 -15.00
C ARG A 111 16.33 -24.31 -15.97
N LEU A 112 17.59 -24.46 -16.35
CA LEU A 112 18.02 -25.35 -17.42
C LEU A 112 19.02 -26.38 -16.87
N SER A 113 18.89 -27.63 -17.33
CA SER A 113 19.93 -28.65 -17.23
C SER A 113 20.35 -29.07 -18.64
N ARG A 114 21.55 -29.63 -18.72
CA ARG A 114 22.06 -30.26 -19.92
C ARG A 114 22.32 -31.73 -19.65
N ASP A 115 21.70 -32.61 -20.42
CA ASP A 115 21.90 -34.06 -20.36
C ASP A 115 22.06 -34.61 -21.78
N ASP A 116 23.03 -35.50 -22.02
CA ASP A 116 23.37 -36.06 -23.34
C ASP A 116 23.45 -35.01 -24.49
N GLY A 117 23.95 -33.81 -24.18
CA GLY A 117 24.07 -32.72 -25.14
C GLY A 117 22.75 -31.99 -25.46
N ARG A 118 21.62 -32.38 -24.87
CA ARG A 118 20.31 -31.73 -24.98
C ARG A 118 20.01 -30.86 -23.77
N TRP A 119 19.30 -29.76 -24.01
CA TRP A 119 18.84 -28.85 -22.97
C TRP A 119 17.45 -29.22 -22.48
N HIS A 120 17.27 -29.22 -21.17
CA HIS A 120 16.00 -29.49 -20.50
C HIS A 120 15.61 -28.31 -19.61
N LEU A 121 14.37 -27.86 -19.75
CA LEU A 121 13.76 -26.88 -18.83
C LEU A 121 13.32 -27.61 -17.56
N ILE A 122 14.11 -27.50 -16.49
CA ILE A 122 13.86 -28.17 -15.20
C ILE A 122 12.70 -27.50 -14.46
N SER A 123 12.63 -26.17 -14.52
CA SER A 123 11.55 -25.42 -13.90
C SER A 123 11.32 -24.09 -14.60
N PHE A 124 10.07 -23.67 -14.60
CA PHE A 124 9.61 -22.40 -15.16
C PHE A 124 8.67 -21.72 -14.16
N ALA A 125 8.83 -20.41 -14.00
CA ALA A 125 7.90 -19.56 -13.26
C ALA A 125 7.75 -18.23 -14.00
N MET A 126 6.54 -17.68 -14.01
CA MET A 126 6.23 -16.39 -14.63
C MET A 126 5.24 -15.64 -13.75
N ASN A 127 5.29 -14.31 -13.76
CA ASN A 127 4.34 -13.51 -13.01
C ASN A 127 2.90 -13.74 -13.53
N GLY A 128 1.92 -13.54 -12.64
CA GLY A 128 0.52 -13.52 -13.04
C GLY A 128 0.19 -12.29 -13.91
N PRO A 129 -1.08 -12.05 -14.24
CA PRO A 129 -1.51 -10.93 -15.10
C PRO A 129 -1.20 -9.52 -14.55
N CYS A 130 -0.68 -9.45 -13.32
CA CYS A 130 -0.28 -8.21 -12.69
C CYS A 130 1.12 -7.82 -13.16
N ALA A 131 1.24 -6.65 -13.78
CA ALA A 131 2.53 -6.06 -14.17
C ALA A 131 3.32 -5.47 -12.97
N SER A 132 3.04 -5.93 -11.74
CA SER A 132 3.77 -5.47 -10.56
C SER A 132 5.19 -6.00 -10.59
N GLY A 133 6.15 -5.09 -10.50
CA GLY A 133 7.56 -5.40 -10.51
C GLY A 133 8.19 -5.69 -11.89
N THR A 134 7.54 -5.24 -12.97
CA THR A 134 8.05 -5.36 -14.34
C THR A 134 8.70 -4.05 -14.83
N GLY A 135 9.19 -4.02 -16.07
CA GLY A 135 9.77 -2.81 -16.66
C GLY A 135 8.78 -1.66 -16.81
N SER A 136 7.54 -1.94 -17.22
CA SER A 136 6.49 -0.92 -17.37
C SER A 136 6.21 -0.21 -16.04
N PHE A 137 6.34 -0.93 -14.93
CA PHE A 137 6.16 -0.34 -13.62
C PHE A 137 7.29 0.64 -13.27
N ILE A 138 8.55 0.32 -13.60
CA ILE A 138 9.68 1.24 -13.43
C ILE A 138 9.49 2.48 -14.32
N ASP A 139 9.11 2.29 -15.59
CA ASP A 139 8.83 3.38 -16.54
C ASP A 139 7.76 4.32 -15.99
N GLN A 140 6.65 3.78 -15.48
CA GLN A 140 5.59 4.56 -14.83
C GLN A 140 6.09 5.40 -13.64
N GLN A 141 6.94 4.85 -12.78
CA GLN A 141 7.49 5.60 -11.65
C GLN A 141 8.50 6.65 -12.08
N ALA A 142 9.29 6.37 -13.12
CA ALA A 142 10.23 7.32 -13.69
C ALA A 142 9.50 8.52 -14.30
N GLU A 143 8.48 8.29 -15.14
CA GLU A 143 7.63 9.34 -15.73
C GLU A 143 6.93 10.18 -14.65
N ARG A 144 6.35 9.53 -13.63
CA ARG A 144 5.73 10.24 -12.51
C ARG A 144 6.71 11.19 -11.83
N LEU A 145 7.93 10.74 -11.60
CA LEU A 145 8.98 11.53 -10.95
C LEU A 145 9.67 12.52 -11.91
N ALA A 146 9.53 12.35 -13.23
CA ALA A 146 10.04 13.27 -14.24
C ALA A 146 9.46 14.68 -14.08
N SER A 147 8.19 14.81 -13.71
CA SER A 147 7.57 16.12 -13.40
C SER A 147 8.26 16.90 -12.26
N SER A 148 9.03 16.20 -11.41
CA SER A 148 9.84 16.81 -10.34
C SER A 148 11.27 17.13 -10.79
N LEU A 149 11.69 16.59 -11.94
CA LEU A 149 13.00 16.79 -12.57
C LEU A 149 12.95 17.85 -13.69
N TYR A 150 11.84 17.91 -14.43
CA TYR A 150 11.65 18.75 -15.61
C TYR A 150 10.51 19.77 -15.42
N ARG A 151 10.54 20.91 -16.14
CA ARG A 151 9.46 21.91 -16.14
C ARG A 151 8.50 21.69 -17.32
N GLU A 152 7.27 21.33 -16.97
CA GLU A 152 5.95 21.40 -17.66
C GLU A 152 5.72 20.91 -19.10
N ASP A 153 6.72 20.74 -19.97
CA ASP A 153 6.48 20.20 -21.33
C ASP A 153 6.81 18.71 -21.42
N VAL A 154 5.77 17.86 -21.35
CA VAL A 154 5.89 16.40 -21.52
C VAL A 154 5.59 16.06 -22.97
N SER A 155 6.63 15.72 -23.74
CA SER A 155 6.50 15.19 -25.10
C SER A 155 6.70 13.68 -25.09
N PHE A 156 5.72 12.89 -25.55
CA PHE A 156 5.82 11.42 -25.60
C PHE A 156 6.61 10.92 -26.81
N SER A 157 7.88 11.33 -26.93
CA SER A 157 8.81 10.78 -27.91
C SER A 157 9.65 9.65 -27.31
N GLN A 158 10.15 8.76 -28.16
CA GLN A 158 11.11 7.70 -27.79
C GLN A 158 12.34 8.31 -27.09
N GLU A 159 12.80 9.47 -27.57
CA GLU A 159 13.94 10.22 -27.02
C GLU A 159 13.65 10.71 -25.61
N HIS A 160 12.49 11.36 -25.39
CA HIS A 160 12.14 11.94 -24.10
C HIS A 160 12.04 10.89 -22.97
N ILE A 161 11.39 9.74 -23.23
CA ILE A 161 11.31 8.68 -22.20
C ILE A 161 12.68 8.09 -21.91
N SER A 162 13.53 7.98 -22.94
CA SER A 162 14.89 7.47 -22.77
C SER A 162 15.75 8.44 -21.94
N GLU A 163 15.60 9.75 -22.14
CA GLU A 163 16.21 10.79 -21.29
C GLU A 163 15.71 10.73 -19.86
N ILE A 164 14.38 10.66 -19.65
CA ILE A 164 13.78 10.51 -18.33
C ILE A 164 14.37 9.31 -17.59
N LEU A 165 14.45 8.15 -18.24
CA LEU A 165 14.97 6.93 -17.63
C LEU A 165 16.46 7.01 -17.34
N ALA A 166 17.25 7.61 -18.24
CA ALA A 166 18.68 7.82 -18.01
C ALA A 166 18.92 8.71 -16.78
N ASP A 167 18.20 9.82 -16.67
CA ASP A 167 18.28 10.74 -15.52
C ASP A 167 17.78 10.09 -14.24
N PHE A 168 16.70 9.31 -14.33
CA PHE A 168 16.16 8.54 -13.23
C PHE A 168 17.19 7.56 -12.66
N ILE A 169 17.86 6.80 -13.53
CA ILE A 169 18.92 5.86 -13.17
C ILE A 169 20.12 6.62 -12.59
N ALA A 170 20.59 7.69 -13.25
CA ALA A 170 21.71 8.48 -12.79
C ALA A 170 21.47 9.10 -11.41
N LEU A 171 20.25 9.53 -11.12
CA LEU A 171 19.88 10.06 -9.81
C LEU A 171 19.86 8.98 -8.74
N GLY A 172 19.27 7.81 -9.02
CA GLY A 172 19.25 6.70 -8.06
C GLY A 172 20.64 6.17 -7.70
N LYS A 173 21.58 6.16 -8.65
CA LYS A 173 22.99 5.74 -8.40
C LYS A 173 23.73 6.63 -7.40
N LYS A 174 23.27 7.86 -7.18
CA LYS A 174 23.83 8.77 -6.17
C LYS A 174 23.40 8.42 -4.74
N SER A 175 22.52 7.45 -4.55
CA SER A 175 22.02 7.07 -3.22
C SER A 175 23.11 6.45 -2.35
N ALA A 176 23.33 7.04 -1.17
CA ALA A 176 24.15 6.44 -0.12
C ALA A 176 23.39 5.36 0.69
N ALA A 177 22.06 5.48 0.79
CA ALA A 177 21.21 4.59 1.57
C ALA A 177 19.81 4.52 0.96
N ALA A 178 19.50 3.44 0.25
CA ALA A 178 18.20 3.24 -0.37
C ALA A 178 17.07 3.24 0.66
N ALA A 179 15.98 3.93 0.33
CA ALA A 179 14.78 3.97 1.14
C ALA A 179 14.06 2.61 1.10
N PRO A 180 13.39 2.21 2.19
CA PRO A 180 12.56 1.02 2.21
C PRO A 180 11.26 1.30 1.44
N VAL A 181 11.15 0.78 0.22
CA VAL A 181 9.99 0.98 -0.66
C VAL A 181 9.25 -0.35 -0.83
N ALA A 182 7.99 -0.41 -0.43
CA ALA A 182 7.15 -1.60 -0.60
C ALA A 182 6.84 -1.84 -2.09
N CYS A 183 7.27 -2.98 -2.65
CA CYS A 183 7.19 -3.27 -4.10
C CYS A 183 6.26 -4.44 -4.50
N ARG A 184 5.35 -4.84 -3.61
CA ARG A 184 4.41 -5.94 -3.87
C ARG A 184 3.39 -5.61 -4.96
N CYS A 185 2.87 -4.38 -4.96
CA CYS A 185 1.86 -3.89 -5.88
C CYS A 185 2.21 -2.47 -6.32
N THR A 186 2.02 -2.16 -7.60
CA THR A 186 2.35 -0.84 -8.17
C THR A 186 1.64 0.31 -7.46
N VAL A 187 0.37 0.11 -7.06
CA VAL A 187 -0.43 1.09 -6.32
C VAL A 187 0.16 1.34 -4.94
N PHE A 188 0.58 0.28 -4.26
CA PHE A 188 1.17 0.37 -2.93
C PHE A 188 2.52 1.08 -2.98
N THR A 189 3.35 0.72 -3.96
CA THR A 189 4.65 1.36 -4.16
C THR A 189 4.49 2.85 -4.43
N LYS A 190 3.54 3.22 -5.29
CA LYS A 190 3.24 4.63 -5.57
C LYS A 190 2.89 5.39 -4.29
N SER A 191 1.95 4.89 -3.49
CA SER A 191 1.55 5.53 -2.23
C SER A 191 2.74 5.66 -1.27
N ASP A 192 3.53 4.59 -1.11
CA ASP A 192 4.69 4.58 -0.22
C ASP A 192 5.78 5.56 -0.68
N MET A 193 6.09 5.59 -1.98
CA MET A 193 7.01 6.58 -2.56
C MET A 193 6.53 8.01 -2.36
N ILE A 194 5.24 8.30 -2.54
CA ILE A 194 4.72 9.66 -2.34
C ILE A 194 4.76 10.06 -0.88
N HIS A 195 4.48 9.13 0.04
CA HIS A 195 4.68 9.38 1.46
C HIS A 195 6.15 9.65 1.80
N LEU A 196 7.10 8.90 1.22
CA LEU A 196 8.53 9.16 1.38
C LEU A 196 8.91 10.55 0.83
N GLN A 197 8.37 10.95 -0.33
CA GLN A 197 8.57 12.29 -0.89
C GLN A 197 8.02 13.39 0.02
N ASN A 198 6.81 13.21 0.57
CA ASN A 198 6.19 14.17 1.48
C ASN A 198 6.91 14.25 2.83
N LYS A 199 7.58 13.15 3.25
CA LYS A 199 8.55 13.15 4.36
C LYS A 199 9.89 13.78 3.96
N GLY A 200 10.06 14.15 2.70
CA GLY A 200 11.23 14.76 2.09
C GLY A 200 12.37 13.80 1.77
N GLU A 201 12.22 12.48 1.87
CA GLU A 201 13.30 11.52 1.58
C GLU A 201 13.92 11.85 0.20
N PRO A 202 15.26 11.94 0.08
CA PRO A 202 15.89 12.29 -1.18
C PRO A 202 15.43 11.36 -2.30
N LEU A 203 15.09 11.94 -3.46
CA LEU A 203 14.60 11.18 -4.61
C LEU A 203 15.56 10.05 -5.00
N ALA A 204 16.87 10.29 -4.92
CA ALA A 204 17.90 9.27 -5.14
C ALA A 204 17.70 8.01 -4.27
N ASN A 205 17.39 8.18 -2.98
CA ASN A 205 17.17 7.08 -2.06
C ASN A 205 15.86 6.34 -2.36
N ILE A 206 14.80 7.06 -2.71
CA ILE A 206 13.52 6.47 -3.11
C ILE A 206 13.69 5.63 -4.38
N ILE A 207 14.40 6.17 -5.39
CA ILE A 207 14.66 5.48 -6.65
C ILE A 207 15.51 4.22 -6.41
N ALA A 208 16.59 4.30 -5.63
CA ALA A 208 17.37 3.12 -5.27
C ALA A 208 16.54 2.09 -4.47
N GLY A 209 15.64 2.58 -3.62
CA GLY A 209 14.69 1.78 -2.85
C GLY A 209 13.72 0.99 -3.72
N LEU A 210 13.14 1.64 -4.73
CA LEU A 210 12.26 1.04 -5.73
C LEU A 210 12.92 -0.15 -6.42
N HIS A 211 14.15 0.01 -6.92
CA HIS A 211 14.85 -1.07 -7.64
C HIS A 211 15.21 -2.25 -6.72
N ARG A 212 15.62 -1.96 -5.47
CA ARG A 212 15.89 -3.01 -4.46
C ARG A 212 14.62 -3.77 -4.07
N GLY A 213 13.54 -3.05 -3.77
CA GLY A 213 12.26 -3.65 -3.45
C GLY A 213 11.71 -4.47 -4.63
N ASN A 214 11.90 -3.99 -5.86
CA ASN A 214 11.49 -4.70 -7.07
C ASN A 214 12.25 -6.04 -7.24
N ALA A 215 13.57 -6.03 -7.07
CA ALA A 215 14.38 -7.25 -7.10
C ALA A 215 13.99 -8.22 -5.97
N ALA A 216 13.74 -7.71 -4.76
CA ALA A 216 13.29 -8.52 -3.63
C ALA A 216 11.92 -9.18 -3.91
N ASN A 217 10.98 -8.44 -4.51
CA ASN A 217 9.68 -8.96 -4.92
C ASN A 217 9.81 -10.06 -6.00
N PHE A 218 10.70 -9.89 -6.98
CA PHE A 218 10.99 -10.95 -7.96
C PHE A 218 11.51 -12.22 -7.25
N ILE A 219 12.44 -12.07 -6.31
CA ILE A 219 13.04 -13.19 -5.59
C ILE A 219 11.98 -13.90 -4.74
N SER A 220 11.15 -13.18 -3.98
CA SER A 220 10.14 -13.80 -3.12
C SER A 220 9.05 -14.52 -3.92
N THR A 221 8.68 -14.00 -5.09
CA THR A 221 7.53 -14.51 -5.87
C THR A 221 7.92 -15.54 -6.93
N LEU A 222 9.01 -15.32 -7.68
CA LEU A 222 9.40 -16.16 -8.81
C LEU A 222 10.54 -17.13 -8.48
N VAL A 223 11.56 -16.66 -7.74
CA VAL A 223 12.63 -17.55 -7.28
C VAL A 223 12.11 -18.46 -6.17
N ALA A 224 11.49 -17.89 -5.15
CA ALA A 224 10.98 -18.59 -3.98
C ALA A 224 12.07 -19.51 -3.39
N ASN A 225 11.85 -20.83 -3.38
CA ASN A 225 12.80 -21.84 -2.90
C ASN A 225 13.56 -22.57 -4.02
N ARG A 226 13.47 -22.10 -5.27
CA ARG A 226 14.17 -22.72 -6.39
C ARG A 226 15.66 -22.44 -6.28
N ALA A 227 16.48 -23.46 -6.49
CA ALA A 227 17.93 -23.28 -6.55
C ALA A 227 18.30 -22.40 -7.75
N VAL A 228 19.01 -21.31 -7.52
CA VAL A 228 19.55 -20.46 -8.58
C VAL A 228 20.99 -20.90 -8.83
N GLU A 229 21.26 -21.39 -10.03
CA GLU A 229 22.57 -21.94 -10.40
C GLU A 229 23.26 -21.04 -11.41
N ASP A 230 24.56 -20.81 -11.19
CA ASP A 230 25.42 -20.13 -12.14
C ASP A 230 25.68 -21.00 -13.39
N PRO A 231 25.79 -20.39 -14.58
CA PRO A 231 25.66 -18.95 -14.86
C PRO A 231 24.21 -18.46 -14.82
N VAL A 232 23.98 -17.36 -14.09
CA VAL A 232 22.71 -16.63 -14.05
C VAL A 232 22.73 -15.51 -15.06
N VAL A 233 21.75 -15.49 -15.96
CA VAL A 233 21.64 -14.53 -17.05
C VAL A 233 20.39 -13.68 -16.88
N LEU A 234 20.52 -12.36 -17.00
CA LEU A 234 19.40 -11.42 -17.03
C LEU A 234 19.17 -10.90 -18.45
N ILE A 235 17.97 -11.10 -18.98
CA ILE A 235 17.52 -10.67 -20.32
C ILE A 235 16.26 -9.80 -20.24
N GLY A 236 15.87 -9.24 -21.40
CA GLY A 236 14.74 -8.33 -21.56
C GLY A 236 15.16 -6.86 -21.52
N GLY A 237 14.21 -5.97 -21.79
CA GLY A 237 14.46 -4.52 -21.83
C GLY A 237 14.93 -3.95 -20.48
N VAL A 238 14.50 -4.55 -19.36
CA VAL A 238 14.90 -4.11 -18.02
C VAL A 238 16.39 -4.36 -17.74
N ALA A 239 17.02 -5.29 -18.46
CA ALA A 239 18.46 -5.54 -18.31
C ALA A 239 19.33 -4.34 -18.76
N SER A 240 18.77 -3.38 -19.52
CA SER A 240 19.41 -2.07 -19.78
C SER A 240 19.50 -1.18 -18.54
N ASN A 241 18.69 -1.42 -17.52
CA ASN A 241 18.63 -0.58 -16.32
C ASN A 241 19.71 -1.01 -15.32
N GLU A 242 20.81 -0.27 -15.27
CA GLU A 242 21.95 -0.57 -14.40
C GLU A 242 21.58 -0.66 -12.91
N LEU A 243 20.66 0.18 -12.41
CA LEU A 243 20.21 0.11 -11.02
C LEU A 243 19.46 -1.20 -10.73
N GLN A 244 18.65 -1.67 -11.66
CA GLN A 244 17.97 -2.95 -11.52
C GLN A 244 18.96 -4.11 -11.55
N VAL A 245 19.97 -4.05 -12.44
CA VAL A 245 21.06 -5.04 -12.51
C VAL A 245 21.84 -5.08 -11.19
N GLU A 246 22.20 -3.92 -10.63
CA GLU A 246 22.87 -3.81 -9.33
C GLU A 246 21.99 -4.38 -8.19
N ALA A 247 20.68 -4.14 -8.22
CA ALA A 247 19.75 -4.67 -7.25
C ALA A 247 19.72 -6.21 -7.26
N PHE A 248 19.73 -6.84 -8.44
CA PHE A 248 19.84 -8.31 -8.54
C PHE A 248 21.22 -8.83 -8.14
N ARG A 249 22.31 -8.14 -8.51
CA ARG A 249 23.69 -8.55 -8.18
C ARG A 249 23.97 -8.65 -6.68
N ARG A 250 23.19 -7.94 -5.84
CA ARG A 250 23.25 -8.10 -4.38
C ARG A 250 22.89 -9.51 -3.92
N ASN A 251 22.03 -10.20 -4.65
CA ASN A 251 21.62 -11.57 -4.36
C ASN A 251 22.35 -12.58 -5.25
N TYR A 252 22.72 -12.18 -6.48
CA TYR A 252 23.39 -13.02 -7.48
C TYR A 252 24.65 -12.34 -7.99
N ALA A 253 25.74 -12.40 -7.22
CA ALA A 253 26.98 -11.66 -7.50
C ALA A 253 27.60 -11.93 -8.88
N ARG A 254 27.35 -13.12 -9.45
CA ARG A 254 27.85 -13.55 -10.77
C ARG A 254 26.84 -13.37 -11.91
N LEU A 255 25.75 -12.64 -11.68
CA LEU A 255 24.73 -12.37 -12.69
C LEU A 255 25.33 -11.61 -13.88
N GLN A 256 25.07 -12.17 -15.07
CA GLN A 256 25.51 -11.67 -16.36
C GLN A 256 24.35 -11.00 -17.10
N VAL A 257 24.64 -9.92 -17.81
CA VAL A 257 23.72 -9.31 -18.79
C VAL A 257 24.32 -9.57 -20.16
N LEU A 258 23.55 -10.20 -21.05
CA LEU A 258 24.07 -10.57 -22.38
C LEU A 258 24.15 -9.37 -23.32
N PRO A 259 25.03 -9.42 -24.34
CA PRO A 259 24.84 -8.63 -25.54
C PRO A 259 23.45 -8.87 -26.13
N HIS A 260 22.82 -7.84 -26.69
CA HIS A 260 21.49 -7.95 -27.30
C HIS A 260 20.39 -8.44 -26.34
N HIS A 261 20.56 -8.26 -25.02
CA HIS A 261 19.64 -8.76 -23.97
C HIS A 261 18.16 -8.41 -24.23
N ALA A 262 17.86 -7.27 -24.86
CA ALA A 262 16.49 -6.84 -25.18
C ALA A 262 15.90 -7.56 -26.40
N SER A 263 16.75 -8.02 -27.31
CA SER A 263 16.37 -8.62 -28.61
C SER A 263 16.50 -10.14 -28.64
N VAL A 264 16.79 -10.78 -27.50
CA VAL A 264 16.99 -12.24 -27.40
C VAL A 264 15.76 -13.02 -27.86
N GLY A 265 14.54 -12.54 -27.57
CA GLY A 265 13.31 -13.14 -28.09
C GLY A 265 13.24 -13.09 -29.62
N ALA A 266 13.55 -11.93 -30.21
CA ALA A 266 13.61 -11.77 -31.67
C ALA A 266 14.71 -12.66 -32.29
N LEU A 267 15.86 -12.81 -31.62
CA LEU A 267 16.93 -13.71 -32.03
C LEU A 267 16.49 -15.17 -32.07
N GLY A 268 15.79 -15.63 -31.04
CA GLY A 268 15.16 -16.96 -31.04
C GLY A 268 14.16 -17.14 -32.17
N ALA A 269 13.30 -16.15 -32.44
CA ALA A 269 12.36 -16.19 -33.54
C ALA A 269 13.08 -16.29 -34.90
N ALA A 270 14.20 -15.57 -35.09
CA ALA A 270 15.01 -15.67 -36.29
C ALA A 270 15.63 -17.08 -36.47
N PHE A 271 16.01 -17.75 -35.37
CA PHE A 271 16.46 -19.15 -35.44
C PHE A 271 15.35 -20.12 -35.82
N VAL A 272 14.13 -19.92 -35.28
CA VAL A 272 12.95 -20.69 -35.70
C VAL A 272 12.69 -20.50 -37.19
N ALA A 273 12.77 -19.26 -37.69
CA ALA A 273 12.69 -18.98 -39.13
C ALA A 273 13.81 -19.65 -39.92
N ALA A 274 15.03 -19.77 -39.37
CA ALA A 274 16.16 -20.43 -40.02
C ALA A 274 15.96 -21.95 -40.15
N ASP A 275 15.30 -22.58 -39.17
CA ASP A 275 15.07 -24.03 -39.11
C ASP A 275 13.92 -24.51 -40.00
N HIS A 276 13.00 -23.62 -40.40
CA HIS A 276 11.97 -23.94 -41.39
C HIS A 276 12.56 -24.06 -42.80
N THR A 277 12.02 -24.98 -43.62
CA THR A 277 12.47 -25.23 -44.99
C THR A 277 11.61 -24.53 -46.04
N GLU A 278 10.33 -24.28 -45.77
CA GLU A 278 9.43 -23.54 -46.65
C GLU A 278 9.79 -22.05 -46.69
N GLN A 279 9.75 -21.44 -47.87
CA GLN A 279 9.85 -19.99 -48.00
C GLN A 279 8.52 -19.36 -47.59
N SER A 280 8.57 -18.37 -46.70
CA SER A 280 7.42 -17.58 -46.25
C SER A 280 7.81 -16.10 -46.30
N PRO A 281 7.97 -15.53 -47.50
CA PRO A 281 8.24 -14.10 -47.64
C PRO A 281 6.99 -13.32 -47.20
N LEU A 282 7.17 -12.44 -46.22
CA LEU A 282 6.09 -11.58 -45.73
C LEU A 282 5.91 -10.40 -46.71
N GLU A 283 4.75 -10.30 -47.35
CA GLU A 283 4.41 -9.12 -48.14
C GLU A 283 4.07 -7.94 -47.24
N LEU A 284 4.88 -6.87 -47.28
CA LEU A 284 4.64 -5.67 -46.45
C LEU A 284 3.26 -5.04 -46.66
N ALA A 285 2.68 -5.18 -47.86
CA ALA A 285 1.35 -4.69 -48.17
C ALA A 285 0.24 -5.39 -47.36
N SER A 286 0.43 -6.68 -47.03
CA SER A 286 -0.54 -7.40 -46.19
C SER A 286 -0.51 -6.87 -44.75
N LEU A 287 0.68 -6.55 -44.23
CA LEU A 287 0.83 -5.94 -42.91
C LEU A 287 0.29 -4.50 -42.87
N GLU A 288 0.47 -3.72 -43.93
CA GLU A 288 -0.12 -2.38 -44.08
C GLU A 288 -1.66 -2.43 -44.07
N ALA A 289 -2.26 -3.42 -44.75
CA ALA A 289 -3.71 -3.62 -44.72
C ALA A 289 -4.24 -3.96 -43.30
N VAL A 290 -3.47 -4.73 -42.53
CA VAL A 290 -3.81 -5.05 -41.13
C VAL A 290 -3.77 -3.81 -40.23
N VAL A 291 -2.91 -2.82 -40.52
CA VAL A 291 -2.88 -1.54 -39.80
C VAL A 291 -4.17 -0.73 -40.01
N GLN A 292 -4.81 -0.85 -41.17
CA GLN A 292 -5.98 -0.05 -41.57
C GLN A 292 -7.34 -0.61 -41.10
N GLN A 293 -7.34 -1.73 -40.35
CA GLN A 293 -8.53 -2.52 -40.04
C GLN A 293 -8.96 -2.41 -38.55
N GLU A 294 -10.13 -1.81 -38.24
CA GLU A 294 -10.73 -1.75 -36.87
C GLU A 294 -11.42 -3.08 -36.51
N HIS A 295 -10.92 -3.87 -35.55
CA HIS A 295 -11.39 -5.27 -35.39
C HIS A 295 -11.48 -5.76 -33.95
N GLY A 296 -12.69 -5.77 -33.36
CA GLY A 296 -12.96 -6.58 -32.17
C GLY A 296 -14.41 -6.56 -31.70
N CYS A 297 -14.91 -7.70 -31.20
CA CYS A 297 -16.11 -7.73 -30.37
C CYS A 297 -15.70 -7.31 -28.95
N PHE A 298 -16.27 -6.22 -28.47
CA PHE A 298 -16.00 -5.67 -27.14
C PHE A 298 -17.27 -5.70 -26.29
N PRO A 299 -17.16 -5.95 -24.98
CA PRO A 299 -18.30 -5.77 -24.09
C PRO A 299 -18.69 -4.28 -24.09
N ARG A 300 -19.97 -3.97 -24.23
CA ARG A 300 -20.46 -2.58 -24.37
C ARG A 300 -21.22 -2.13 -23.13
N ALA A 301 -21.13 -0.83 -22.84
CA ALA A 301 -21.92 -0.12 -21.84
C ALA A 301 -22.77 0.97 -22.53
N PRO A 302 -23.83 1.48 -21.87
CA PRO A 302 -24.61 2.60 -22.39
C PRO A 302 -23.75 3.85 -22.62
N ALA A 303 -24.16 4.71 -23.55
CA ALA A 303 -23.46 5.96 -23.82
C ALA A 303 -23.52 6.91 -22.62
N LEU A 304 -22.40 7.60 -22.33
CA LEU A 304 -22.35 8.58 -21.24
C LEU A 304 -23.16 9.83 -21.60
N ARG A 305 -24.16 10.15 -20.77
CA ARG A 305 -25.05 11.30 -20.97
C ARG A 305 -25.33 12.01 -19.64
N LEU A 306 -25.38 13.33 -19.64
CA LEU A 306 -25.89 14.12 -18.51
C LEU A 306 -27.35 14.46 -18.79
N HIS A 307 -28.27 14.01 -17.93
CA HIS A 307 -29.71 14.22 -18.13
C HIS A 307 -30.30 15.22 -17.14
N THR A 308 -29.90 15.08 -15.88
CA THR A 308 -30.53 15.71 -14.71
C THR A 308 -29.53 16.50 -13.86
N THR A 309 -28.25 16.13 -13.88
CA THR A 309 -27.22 16.84 -13.12
C THR A 309 -26.94 18.21 -13.75
N ALA A 310 -27.26 19.28 -13.01
CA ALA A 310 -26.86 20.63 -13.37
C ALA A 310 -25.36 20.81 -13.10
N VAL A 311 -24.56 20.95 -14.16
CA VAL A 311 -23.13 21.27 -14.03
C VAL A 311 -22.97 22.78 -14.12
N SER A 312 -22.61 23.40 -13.00
CA SER A 312 -22.19 24.80 -13.02
C SER A 312 -20.88 24.93 -13.81
N ASN A 313 -20.83 25.87 -14.76
CA ASN A 313 -19.58 26.25 -15.45
C ASN A 313 -18.52 26.61 -14.40
N GLU A 314 -17.22 26.41 -14.72
CA GLU A 314 -16.11 26.75 -13.80
C GLU A 314 -16.37 28.10 -13.15
N ALA A 315 -16.70 28.09 -11.85
CA ALA A 315 -17.00 29.30 -11.12
C ALA A 315 -15.69 30.09 -11.00
N VAL A 316 -15.53 31.06 -11.92
CA VAL A 316 -14.49 32.06 -11.86
C VAL A 316 -14.82 32.91 -10.64
N VAL A 317 -13.92 32.93 -9.66
CA VAL A 317 -14.02 33.91 -8.59
C VAL A 317 -13.92 35.27 -9.28
N ALA A 318 -14.98 36.07 -9.22
CA ALA A 318 -15.02 37.37 -9.87
C ALA A 318 -13.76 38.16 -9.49
N ASP A 319 -13.06 38.69 -10.50
CA ASP A 319 -11.83 39.42 -10.28
C ASP A 319 -12.18 40.72 -9.53
N ARG A 320 -12.05 40.70 -8.20
CA ARG A 320 -12.19 41.91 -7.40
C ARG A 320 -10.94 42.75 -7.63
N GLU A 321 -11.09 43.92 -8.24
CA GLU A 321 -10.07 44.97 -8.21
C GLU A 321 -9.62 45.23 -6.76
N ARG A 322 -8.40 45.75 -6.59
CA ARG A 322 -7.87 46.09 -5.26
C ARG A 322 -8.93 46.88 -4.48
N PRO A 323 -9.43 46.34 -3.37
CA PRO A 323 -10.50 46.98 -2.63
C PRO A 323 -10.02 48.33 -2.08
N GLY A 324 -10.85 49.36 -2.15
CA GLY A 324 -10.55 50.67 -1.57
C GLY A 324 -10.50 50.68 -0.02
N SER A 325 -10.83 49.56 0.62
CA SER A 325 -10.84 49.32 2.06
C SER A 325 -10.21 47.97 2.40
N VAL A 326 -9.60 47.84 3.58
CA VAL A 326 -9.01 46.57 4.05
C VAL A 326 -10.09 45.48 4.17
N LEU A 327 -9.95 44.38 3.44
CA LEU A 327 -10.86 43.23 3.50
C LEU A 327 -10.55 42.35 4.70
N ARG A 328 -11.55 42.00 5.51
CA ARG A 328 -11.36 41.06 6.63
C ARG A 328 -11.60 39.63 6.16
N VAL A 329 -10.61 38.75 6.33
CA VAL A 329 -10.57 37.46 5.63
C VAL A 329 -10.03 36.31 6.49
N TYR A 330 -10.43 35.08 6.15
CA TYR A 330 -9.89 33.84 6.69
C TYR A 330 -9.15 33.06 5.59
N LEU A 331 -8.05 32.42 5.95
CA LEU A 331 -7.25 31.59 5.05
C LEU A 331 -7.47 30.11 5.38
N GLY A 332 -7.90 29.34 4.38
CA GLY A 332 -7.91 27.88 4.43
C GLY A 332 -6.85 27.32 3.50
N VAL A 333 -6.09 26.33 3.96
CA VAL A 333 -5.10 25.61 3.14
C VAL A 333 -5.33 24.11 3.22
N ASP A 334 -5.69 23.48 2.11
CA ASP A 334 -5.78 22.02 1.98
C ASP A 334 -4.51 21.49 1.32
N VAL A 335 -3.68 20.81 2.11
CA VAL A 335 -2.39 20.27 1.70
C VAL A 335 -2.55 18.78 1.44
N GLY A 336 -3.03 18.45 0.24
CA GLY A 336 -3.12 17.09 -0.24
C GLY A 336 -1.75 16.51 -0.60
N SER A 337 -1.69 15.19 -0.74
CA SER A 337 -0.48 14.45 -1.10
C SER A 337 -0.04 14.72 -2.54
N THR A 338 -0.97 15.11 -3.40
CA THR A 338 -0.76 15.43 -4.83
C THR A 338 -0.94 16.91 -5.12
N THR A 339 -1.89 17.57 -4.45
CA THR A 339 -2.29 18.95 -4.73
C THR A 339 -2.43 19.77 -3.46
N THR A 340 -1.97 21.01 -3.50
CA THR A 340 -2.16 22.02 -2.45
C THR A 340 -3.17 23.07 -2.94
N LYS A 341 -4.14 23.41 -2.10
CA LYS A 341 -5.20 24.36 -2.41
C LYS A 341 -5.28 25.43 -1.34
N THR A 342 -5.51 26.67 -1.76
CA THR A 342 -5.74 27.80 -0.86
C THR A 342 -7.10 28.42 -1.16
N VAL A 343 -7.79 28.84 -0.11
CA VAL A 343 -9.02 29.63 -0.19
C VAL A 343 -8.88 30.82 0.75
N LEU A 344 -9.07 32.01 0.21
CA LEU A 344 -9.25 33.23 0.97
C LEU A 344 -10.75 33.54 0.99
N MET A 345 -11.33 33.62 2.18
CA MET A 345 -12.77 33.75 2.41
C MET A 345 -13.06 35.03 3.20
N ASP A 346 -14.06 35.81 2.78
CA ASP A 346 -14.48 37.00 3.55
C ASP A 346 -15.38 36.63 4.75
N VAL A 347 -15.63 37.59 5.64
CA VAL A 347 -16.51 37.42 6.82
C VAL A 347 -17.96 37.04 6.46
N ASN A 348 -18.38 37.25 5.21
CA ASN A 348 -19.69 36.86 4.71
C ASN A 348 -19.68 35.44 4.09
N LYS A 349 -18.59 34.69 4.29
CA LYS A 349 -18.37 33.33 3.79
C LYS A 349 -18.22 33.23 2.27
N ASN A 350 -17.94 34.33 1.57
CA ASN A 350 -17.69 34.28 0.13
C ASN A 350 -16.21 33.97 -0.14
N ILE A 351 -15.95 33.10 -1.13
CA ILE A 351 -14.61 32.86 -1.64
C ILE A 351 -14.18 34.08 -2.47
N ILE A 352 -13.17 34.81 -2.01
CA ILE A 352 -12.62 35.99 -2.69
C ILE A 352 -11.36 35.67 -3.51
N HIS A 353 -10.67 34.57 -3.17
CA HIS A 353 -9.56 34.05 -3.94
C HIS A 353 -9.41 32.54 -3.72
N LYS A 354 -9.00 31.82 -4.76
CA LYS A 354 -8.66 30.41 -4.67
C LYS A 354 -7.48 30.08 -5.58
N GLN A 355 -6.69 29.10 -5.18
CA GLN A 355 -5.67 28.48 -6.04
C GLN A 355 -5.67 26.98 -5.84
N TYR A 356 -5.36 26.25 -6.91
CA TYR A 356 -5.26 24.78 -6.94
C TYR A 356 -4.00 24.43 -7.72
N VAL A 357 -2.99 23.87 -7.07
CA VAL A 357 -1.68 23.56 -7.69
C VAL A 357 -1.17 22.19 -7.25
N GLN A 358 -0.24 21.62 -8.03
CA GLN A 358 0.42 20.36 -7.66
C GLN A 358 1.41 20.59 -6.50
N THR A 359 1.35 19.75 -5.46
CA THR A 359 2.24 19.80 -4.29
C THR A 359 3.69 19.46 -4.65
N ARG A 360 3.90 18.62 -5.68
CA ARG A 360 5.23 18.18 -6.17
C ARG A 360 6.18 17.68 -5.05
N GLY A 361 5.64 17.09 -3.99
CA GLY A 361 6.41 16.66 -2.81
C GLY A 361 7.10 17.80 -2.04
N ARG A 362 6.72 19.06 -2.29
CA ARG A 362 7.29 20.29 -1.74
C ARG A 362 6.20 21.14 -1.07
N PRO A 363 5.52 20.62 -0.03
CA PRO A 363 4.32 21.26 0.52
C PRO A 363 4.58 22.67 1.05
N ILE A 364 5.76 22.92 1.62
CA ILE A 364 6.09 24.24 2.20
C ILE A 364 6.42 25.24 1.08
N GLU A 365 7.29 24.90 0.13
CA GLU A 365 7.67 25.81 -0.96
C GLU A 365 6.49 26.14 -1.88
N VAL A 366 5.62 25.15 -2.11
CA VAL A 366 4.36 25.37 -2.84
C VAL A 366 3.45 26.30 -2.05
N THR A 367 3.32 26.12 -0.74
CA THR A 367 2.52 27.04 0.10
C THR A 367 3.09 28.45 0.07
N GLN A 368 4.41 28.64 0.16
CA GLN A 368 5.05 29.96 0.02
C GLN A 368 4.72 30.63 -1.32
N SER A 369 4.76 29.87 -2.41
CA SER A 369 4.42 30.36 -3.75
C SER A 369 2.95 30.79 -3.85
N LEU A 370 2.04 30.06 -3.18
CA LEU A 370 0.63 30.42 -3.12
C LEU A 370 0.39 31.68 -2.29
N LEU A 371 1.04 31.81 -1.13
CA LEU A 371 0.98 33.03 -0.32
C LEU A 371 1.54 34.25 -1.08
N ALA A 372 2.64 34.07 -1.83
CA ALA A 372 3.19 35.11 -2.69
C ALA A 372 2.17 35.55 -3.75
N GLY A 373 1.50 34.62 -4.42
CA GLY A 373 0.45 34.94 -5.38
C GLY A 373 -0.75 35.69 -4.78
N ILE A 374 -1.14 35.37 -3.54
CA ILE A 374 -2.17 36.12 -2.81
C ILE A 374 -1.69 37.55 -2.54
N HIS A 375 -0.46 37.70 -2.04
CA HIS A 375 0.11 39.01 -1.72
C HIS A 375 0.32 39.87 -2.98
N ASP A 376 0.79 39.32 -4.09
CA ASP A 376 0.97 40.05 -5.35
C ASP A 376 -0.36 40.64 -5.85
N LYS A 377 -1.46 39.90 -5.65
CA LYS A 377 -2.80 40.32 -6.06
C LYS A 377 -3.41 41.38 -5.15
N PHE A 378 -3.39 41.16 -3.83
CA PHE A 378 -4.12 42.01 -2.87
C PHE A 378 -3.23 43.01 -2.11
N GLY A 379 -1.90 42.84 -2.10
CA GLY A 379 -0.98 43.63 -1.28
C GLY A 379 -1.34 43.55 0.20
N ASP A 380 -1.34 44.70 0.88
CA ASP A 380 -1.76 44.85 2.28
C ASP A 380 -3.26 45.18 2.43
N ALA A 381 -4.06 45.02 1.36
CA ALA A 381 -5.47 45.40 1.34
C ALA A 381 -6.40 44.36 2.01
N PHE A 382 -5.87 43.53 2.92
CA PHE A 382 -6.66 42.59 3.73
C PHE A 382 -6.09 42.39 5.14
N GLU A 383 -6.98 42.10 6.08
CA GLU A 383 -6.70 41.72 7.46
C GLU A 383 -7.02 40.23 7.63
N LEU A 384 -6.02 39.43 8.00
CA LEU A 384 -6.18 38.00 8.24
C LEU A 384 -6.74 37.75 9.65
N LEU A 385 -8.00 37.32 9.70
CA LEU A 385 -8.72 36.98 10.93
C LEU A 385 -8.49 35.55 11.41
N GLY A 386 -7.87 34.68 10.63
CA GLY A 386 -7.55 33.33 11.07
C GLY A 386 -7.13 32.42 9.94
N THR A 387 -6.29 31.44 10.27
CA THR A 387 -5.75 30.46 9.34
C THR A 387 -6.04 29.04 9.79
N ALA A 388 -6.53 28.21 8.87
CA ALA A 388 -6.71 26.79 9.10
C ALA A 388 -6.03 25.94 8.03
N THR A 389 -5.55 24.77 8.44
CA THR A 389 -4.94 23.79 7.53
C THR A 389 -5.65 22.45 7.60
N THR A 390 -5.75 21.77 6.46
CA THR A 390 -6.31 20.43 6.32
C THR A 390 -5.56 19.61 5.26
N GLY A 391 -5.98 18.37 5.02
CA GLY A 391 -5.33 17.42 4.11
C GLY A 391 -4.15 16.67 4.76
N SER A 392 -3.51 15.80 3.98
CA SER A 392 -2.44 14.91 4.47
C SER A 392 -1.17 15.62 4.99
N GLY A 393 -0.85 16.80 4.46
CA GLY A 393 0.31 17.63 4.84
C GLY A 393 -0.04 18.76 5.81
N ARG A 394 -1.27 18.76 6.35
CA ARG A 394 -1.83 19.84 7.19
C ARG A 394 -0.92 20.28 8.32
N TYR A 395 -0.28 19.33 8.99
CA TYR A 395 0.53 19.65 10.16
C TYR A 395 1.87 20.31 9.81
N VAL A 396 2.53 19.88 8.73
CA VAL A 396 3.79 20.50 8.26
C VAL A 396 3.55 21.96 7.92
N VAL A 397 2.50 22.21 7.15
CA VAL A 397 2.15 23.56 6.70
C VAL A 397 1.50 24.35 7.84
N GLY A 398 0.74 23.71 8.72
CA GLY A 398 0.16 24.33 9.91
C GLY A 398 1.24 24.88 10.84
N ASP A 399 2.28 24.09 11.13
CA ASP A 399 3.42 24.53 11.93
C ASP A 399 4.20 25.68 11.24
N PHE A 400 4.34 25.63 9.91
CA PHE A 400 4.95 26.70 9.13
C PHE A 400 4.16 28.01 9.22
N LEU A 401 2.84 27.95 8.98
CA LEU A 401 1.92 29.10 9.00
C LEU A 401 1.61 29.61 10.40
N ASP A 402 1.94 28.85 11.45
CA ASP A 402 1.38 29.03 12.80
C ASP A 402 -0.15 29.01 12.79
N ALA A 403 -0.73 28.03 12.09
CA ALA A 403 -2.16 27.98 11.85
C ALA A 403 -2.95 27.92 13.17
N ASP A 404 -3.98 28.75 13.28
CA ASP A 404 -4.90 28.79 14.43
C ASP A 404 -5.62 27.45 14.62
N LEU A 405 -5.86 26.73 13.52
CA LEU A 405 -6.57 25.46 13.54
C LEU A 405 -5.99 24.45 12.53
N ILE A 406 -5.84 23.20 12.97
CA ILE A 406 -5.42 22.09 12.11
C ILE A 406 -6.48 20.99 12.22
N ILE A 407 -7.15 20.66 11.11
CA ILE A 407 -8.29 19.75 11.10
C ILE A 407 -8.15 18.64 10.06
N ASP A 408 -8.80 17.50 10.31
CA ASP A 408 -8.90 16.44 9.32
C ASP A 408 -9.78 16.87 8.13
N GLU A 409 -9.54 16.22 6.99
CA GLU A 409 -10.18 16.54 5.71
C GLU A 409 -11.66 16.13 5.65
N ILE A 410 -12.09 15.13 6.42
CA ILE A 410 -13.49 14.68 6.45
C ILE A 410 -14.34 15.79 7.07
N THR A 411 -13.90 16.31 8.22
CA THR A 411 -14.54 17.46 8.87
C THR A 411 -14.55 18.68 7.94
N ALA A 412 -13.43 19.00 7.29
CA ALA A 412 -13.35 20.14 6.38
C ALA A 412 -14.33 20.02 5.20
N HIS A 413 -14.30 18.89 4.48
CA HIS A 413 -15.21 18.67 3.34
C HIS A 413 -16.68 18.66 3.75
N ALA A 414 -17.03 18.06 4.89
CA ALA A 414 -18.40 18.05 5.39
C ALA A 414 -18.91 19.46 5.71
N ARG A 415 -18.08 20.29 6.37
CA ARG A 415 -18.44 21.70 6.68
C ARG A 415 -18.68 22.50 5.41
N ALA A 416 -17.82 22.36 4.41
CA ALA A 416 -18.02 23.02 3.12
C ALA A 416 -19.27 22.49 2.40
N ALA A 417 -19.52 21.18 2.41
CA ALA A 417 -20.69 20.58 1.77
C ALA A 417 -21.99 21.11 2.36
N VAL A 418 -22.11 21.13 3.70
CA VAL A 418 -23.30 21.66 4.42
C VAL A 418 -23.49 23.15 4.17
N HIS A 419 -22.40 23.91 4.01
CA HIS A 419 -22.51 25.33 3.67
C HIS A 419 -23.12 25.55 2.27
N TRP A 420 -22.70 24.76 1.27
CA TRP A 420 -23.19 24.88 -0.11
C TRP A 420 -24.56 24.25 -0.33
N GLU A 421 -24.86 23.16 0.38
CA GLU A 421 -26.15 22.47 0.34
C GLU A 421 -26.52 22.04 1.78
N PRO A 422 -27.30 22.84 2.52
CA PRO A 422 -27.64 22.55 3.92
C PRO A 422 -28.35 21.21 4.13
N SER A 423 -29.03 20.68 3.11
CA SER A 423 -29.73 19.40 3.19
C SER A 423 -28.89 18.19 2.77
N VAL A 424 -27.61 18.38 2.41
CA VAL A 424 -26.74 17.32 1.89
C VAL A 424 -26.68 16.14 2.86
N ALA A 425 -26.93 14.94 2.34
CA ALA A 425 -26.97 13.72 3.14
C ALA A 425 -25.78 12.79 2.85
N THR A 426 -25.19 12.89 1.66
CA THR A 426 -24.05 12.07 1.24
C THR A 426 -23.05 12.90 0.44
N VAL A 427 -21.77 12.80 0.79
CA VAL A 427 -20.67 13.39 0.03
C VAL A 427 -19.81 12.28 -0.55
N PHE A 428 -19.61 12.33 -1.85
CA PHE A 428 -18.58 11.60 -2.57
C PHE A 428 -17.42 12.53 -2.86
N GLU A 429 -16.22 12.20 -2.40
CA GLU A 429 -15.01 12.94 -2.72
C GLU A 429 -14.01 11.98 -3.36
N ILE A 430 -13.57 12.29 -4.58
CA ILE A 430 -12.48 11.55 -5.21
C ILE A 430 -11.28 12.49 -5.30
N GLY A 431 -10.28 12.23 -4.47
CA GLY A 431 -9.04 12.98 -4.44
C GLY A 431 -8.02 12.49 -5.47
N GLY A 432 -6.79 12.96 -5.34
CA GLY A 432 -5.68 12.50 -6.18
C GLY A 432 -5.19 11.10 -5.82
N GLN A 433 -5.23 10.70 -4.54
CA GLN A 433 -4.73 9.39 -4.06
C GLN A 433 -5.72 8.61 -3.21
N ASP A 434 -6.67 9.31 -2.62
CA ASP A 434 -7.70 8.74 -1.77
C ASP A 434 -9.07 9.15 -2.30
N SER A 435 -10.09 8.45 -1.82
CA SER A 435 -11.48 8.75 -2.13
C SER A 435 -12.30 8.46 -0.88
N LYS A 436 -13.27 9.34 -0.60
CA LYS A 436 -13.98 9.38 0.67
C LYS A 436 -15.48 9.39 0.43
N TYR A 437 -16.14 8.57 1.20
CA TYR A 437 -17.57 8.62 1.44
C TYR A 437 -17.81 9.31 2.78
N ILE A 438 -18.74 10.26 2.84
CA ILE A 438 -19.15 10.90 4.09
C ILE A 438 -20.68 10.90 4.15
N GLN A 439 -21.24 10.34 5.23
CA GLN A 439 -22.65 10.49 5.56
C GLN A 439 -22.82 11.68 6.50
N ILE A 440 -23.74 12.57 6.15
CA ILE A 440 -24.03 13.78 6.91
C ILE A 440 -25.45 13.70 7.46
N GLU A 441 -25.60 14.06 8.73
CA GLU A 441 -26.89 14.21 9.39
C GLU A 441 -26.82 15.38 10.37
N ASN A 442 -27.85 16.22 10.41
CA ASN A 442 -27.89 17.44 11.22
C ASN A 442 -26.66 18.36 11.04
N GLY A 443 -26.11 18.41 9.83
CA GLY A 443 -24.94 19.23 9.49
C GLY A 443 -23.60 18.68 9.96
N CYS A 444 -23.55 17.46 10.49
CA CYS A 444 -22.33 16.84 11.02
C CYS A 444 -22.06 15.46 10.36
N PRO A 445 -20.79 15.05 10.21
CA PRO A 445 -20.46 13.68 9.81
C PRO A 445 -20.91 12.66 10.87
N LEU A 446 -21.66 11.64 10.45
CA LEU A 446 -22.06 10.49 11.29
C LEU A 446 -21.40 9.17 10.87
N ASP A 447 -21.04 9.03 9.60
CA ASP A 447 -20.28 7.88 9.12
C ASP A 447 -19.34 8.36 8.01
N PHE A 448 -18.22 7.67 7.86
CA PHE A 448 -17.31 7.90 6.75
C PHE A 448 -16.61 6.60 6.37
N ASP A 449 -16.16 6.55 5.13
CA ASP A 449 -15.16 5.57 4.73
C ASP A 449 -14.19 6.19 3.74
N MET A 450 -13.03 5.58 3.64
CA MET A 450 -12.02 5.93 2.65
C MET A 450 -11.44 4.65 2.09
N ASN A 451 -11.01 4.68 0.83
CA ASN A 451 -10.25 3.57 0.24
C ASN A 451 -9.12 3.14 1.21
N LYS A 452 -9.16 1.87 1.64
CA LYS A 452 -8.36 1.36 2.77
C LYS A 452 -6.87 1.69 2.61
N VAL A 453 -6.20 0.97 1.71
CA VAL A 453 -4.77 1.13 1.42
C VAL A 453 -4.53 1.45 -0.07
N CYS A 454 -5.48 1.07 -0.93
CA CYS A 454 -5.31 1.09 -2.38
C CYS A 454 -5.81 2.41 -2.99
N ALA A 455 -4.92 3.18 -3.63
CA ALA A 455 -5.25 4.39 -4.40
C ALA A 455 -5.86 4.12 -5.80
N ALA A 456 -6.44 2.93 -6.00
CA ALA A 456 -7.07 2.58 -7.27
C ALA A 456 -8.33 3.42 -7.52
N GLY A 457 -8.57 3.83 -8.77
CA GLY A 457 -9.76 4.58 -9.17
C GLY A 457 -9.75 6.06 -8.76
N THR A 458 -8.58 6.65 -8.49
CA THR A 458 -8.44 8.04 -8.01
C THR A 458 -8.06 9.00 -9.14
N GLY A 459 -8.08 10.31 -8.88
CA GLY A 459 -7.74 11.32 -9.88
C GLY A 459 -6.32 11.21 -10.46
N SER A 460 -5.35 10.71 -9.67
CA SER A 460 -4.00 10.49 -10.18
C SER A 460 -3.95 9.39 -11.26
N PHE A 461 -4.82 8.39 -11.18
CA PHE A 461 -4.91 7.34 -12.18
C PHE A 461 -5.47 7.88 -13.50
N LEU A 462 -6.53 8.70 -13.45
CA LEU A 462 -7.08 9.36 -14.63
C LEU A 462 -6.03 10.25 -15.31
N HIS A 463 -5.28 11.03 -14.52
CA HIS A 463 -4.22 11.90 -15.03
C HIS A 463 -3.06 11.08 -15.64
N GLU A 464 -2.62 10.00 -14.99
CA GLU A 464 -1.57 9.11 -15.52
C GLU A 464 -1.98 8.45 -16.84
N LEU A 465 -3.22 7.99 -16.96
CA LEU A 465 -3.73 7.42 -18.20
C LEU A 465 -3.90 8.46 -19.31
N ALA A 466 -4.41 9.65 -18.98
CA ALA A 466 -4.53 10.75 -19.93
C ALA A 466 -3.15 11.11 -20.50
N ASN A 467 -2.14 11.23 -19.64
CA ASN A 467 -0.75 11.47 -20.03
C ASN A 467 -0.24 10.33 -20.95
N LYS A 468 -0.37 9.06 -20.56
CA LYS A 468 0.04 7.92 -21.40
C LYS A 468 -0.62 7.87 -22.77
N LEU A 469 -1.85 8.37 -22.89
CA LEU A 469 -2.61 8.44 -24.13
C LEU A 469 -2.40 9.76 -24.89
N ASN A 470 -1.54 10.64 -24.38
CA ASN A 470 -1.30 11.99 -24.90
C ASN A 470 -2.59 12.82 -25.03
N ILE A 471 -3.43 12.73 -24.01
CA ILE A 471 -4.70 13.46 -23.86
C ILE A 471 -4.54 14.47 -22.73
N ASN A 472 -4.94 15.71 -22.97
CA ASN A 472 -5.08 16.68 -21.90
C ASN A 472 -6.23 16.28 -20.97
N ILE A 473 -5.91 16.05 -19.69
CA ILE A 473 -6.92 15.68 -18.69
C ILE A 473 -7.99 16.76 -18.52
N VAL A 474 -7.66 18.02 -18.81
CA VAL A 474 -8.57 19.17 -18.78
C VAL A 474 -9.25 19.33 -20.13
N ARG A 475 -10.58 19.31 -20.16
CA ARG A 475 -11.46 19.45 -21.34
C ARG A 475 -11.37 18.32 -22.36
N GLN A 476 -10.19 18.05 -22.93
CA GLN A 476 -10.05 17.07 -24.02
C GLN A 476 -10.49 15.66 -23.58
N PHE A 477 -10.11 15.23 -22.37
CA PHE A 477 -10.52 13.92 -21.85
C PHE A 477 -12.04 13.77 -21.75
N GLU A 478 -12.74 14.78 -21.22
CA GLU A 478 -14.21 14.72 -21.10
C GLU A 478 -14.91 14.78 -22.46
N GLU A 479 -14.40 15.56 -23.40
CA GLU A 479 -14.94 15.66 -24.76
C GLU A 479 -14.83 14.33 -25.51
N ILE A 480 -13.67 13.67 -25.43
CA ILE A 480 -13.45 12.35 -26.01
C ILE A 480 -14.40 11.33 -25.39
N ALA A 481 -14.49 11.27 -24.06
CA ALA A 481 -15.36 10.33 -23.36
C ALA A 481 -16.85 10.51 -23.71
N LEU A 482 -17.33 11.76 -23.74
CA LEU A 482 -18.73 12.08 -24.01
C LEU A 482 -19.12 11.88 -25.48
N SER A 483 -18.14 11.90 -26.40
CA SER A 483 -18.36 11.61 -27.83
C SER A 483 -18.63 10.12 -28.14
N SER A 484 -18.38 9.23 -27.18
CA SER A 484 -18.57 7.80 -27.34
C SER A 484 -20.05 7.42 -27.42
N GLU A 485 -20.46 6.77 -28.50
CA GLU A 485 -21.79 6.15 -28.65
C GLU A 485 -21.83 4.71 -28.13
N ASN A 486 -20.69 4.01 -28.11
CA ASN A 486 -20.62 2.60 -27.73
C ASN A 486 -19.50 2.32 -26.71
N PRO A 487 -19.51 2.92 -25.51
CA PRO A 487 -18.46 2.73 -24.50
C PRO A 487 -18.14 1.25 -24.25
N ILE A 488 -16.87 0.93 -24.02
CA ILE A 488 -16.44 -0.43 -23.71
C ILE A 488 -16.51 -0.67 -22.20
N SER A 489 -17.15 -1.76 -21.78
CA SER A 489 -17.18 -2.15 -20.37
C SER A 489 -15.81 -2.73 -19.97
N LEU A 490 -15.12 -2.03 -19.06
CA LEU A 490 -13.84 -2.46 -18.48
C LEU A 490 -14.05 -3.10 -17.11
N ALA A 491 -13.13 -3.95 -16.65
CA ALA A 491 -13.22 -4.53 -15.32
C ALA A 491 -13.02 -3.49 -14.20
N GLU A 492 -13.93 -3.43 -13.22
CA GLU A 492 -13.91 -2.46 -12.11
C GLU A 492 -13.01 -2.85 -10.91
N ARG A 493 -11.99 -3.69 -11.11
CA ARG A 493 -11.24 -4.33 -10.01
C ARG A 493 -10.21 -3.41 -9.34
N CYS A 494 -9.14 -3.11 -10.07
CA CYS A 494 -7.97 -2.33 -9.64
C CYS A 494 -7.42 -1.62 -10.88
N THR A 495 -6.75 -0.48 -10.70
CA THR A 495 -6.18 0.33 -11.78
C THR A 495 -5.24 -0.46 -12.69
N VAL A 496 -4.49 -1.42 -12.14
CA VAL A 496 -3.62 -2.30 -12.95
C VAL A 496 -4.45 -3.14 -13.93
N PHE A 497 -5.58 -3.70 -13.50
CA PHE A 497 -6.44 -4.49 -14.37
C PHE A 497 -7.23 -3.61 -15.35
N MET A 498 -7.69 -2.44 -14.91
CA MET A 498 -8.32 -1.45 -15.80
C MET A 498 -7.35 -1.03 -16.92
N GLU A 499 -6.08 -0.77 -16.57
CA GLU A 499 -5.04 -0.47 -17.55
C GLU A 499 -4.75 -1.66 -18.48
N SER A 500 -4.66 -2.88 -17.94
CA SER A 500 -4.49 -4.08 -18.76
C SER A 500 -5.63 -4.27 -19.77
N ASP A 501 -6.89 -4.03 -19.36
CA ASP A 501 -8.05 -4.09 -20.24
C ASP A 501 -7.98 -3.00 -21.32
N LEU A 502 -7.66 -1.75 -20.93
CA LEU A 502 -7.47 -0.65 -21.87
C LEU A 502 -6.43 -0.97 -22.94
N VAL A 503 -5.25 -1.44 -22.51
CA VAL A 503 -4.14 -1.78 -23.42
C VAL A 503 -4.54 -2.95 -24.33
N SER A 504 -5.12 -4.01 -23.76
CA SER A 504 -5.57 -5.19 -24.52
C SER A 504 -6.62 -4.83 -25.58
N TYR A 505 -7.60 -4.01 -25.22
CA TYR A 505 -8.65 -3.59 -26.15
C TYR A 505 -8.13 -2.58 -27.19
N ALA A 506 -7.27 -1.64 -26.81
CA ALA A 506 -6.60 -0.74 -27.75
C ALA A 506 -5.78 -1.52 -28.80
N GLN A 507 -5.04 -2.55 -28.37
CA GLN A 507 -4.26 -3.42 -29.27
C GLN A 507 -5.14 -4.27 -30.21
N ARG A 508 -6.39 -4.52 -29.82
CA ARG A 508 -7.42 -5.12 -30.67
C ARG A 508 -8.13 -4.09 -31.55
N GLY A 509 -7.69 -2.83 -31.58
CA GLY A 509 -8.28 -1.79 -32.42
C GLY A 509 -9.58 -1.20 -31.87
N ALA A 510 -9.78 -1.21 -30.55
CA ALA A 510 -10.84 -0.43 -29.94
C ALA A 510 -10.61 1.08 -30.16
N ARG A 511 -11.71 1.81 -30.40
CA ARG A 511 -11.69 3.27 -30.53
C ARG A 511 -11.36 3.93 -29.19
N LEU A 512 -10.63 5.05 -29.24
CA LEU A 512 -10.14 5.72 -28.05
C LEU A 512 -11.28 6.24 -27.18
N GLU A 513 -12.27 6.89 -27.78
CA GLU A 513 -13.47 7.41 -27.12
C GLU A 513 -14.25 6.32 -26.38
N ASP A 514 -14.40 5.13 -26.98
CA ASP A 514 -15.09 4.00 -26.37
C ASP A 514 -14.35 3.52 -25.11
N LEU A 515 -13.00 3.52 -25.16
CA LEU A 515 -12.13 3.14 -24.04
C LEU A 515 -12.15 4.19 -22.92
N ILE A 516 -12.06 5.48 -23.24
CA ILE A 516 -12.09 6.56 -22.25
C ILE A 516 -13.46 6.63 -21.56
N ALA A 517 -14.56 6.46 -22.31
CA ALA A 517 -15.90 6.41 -21.72
C ALA A 517 -16.06 5.18 -20.80
N GLY A 518 -15.54 4.02 -21.23
CA GLY A 518 -15.46 2.81 -20.41
C GLY A 518 -14.69 3.00 -19.11
N LEU A 519 -13.59 3.76 -19.16
CA LEU A 519 -12.77 4.09 -18.01
C LEU A 519 -13.51 4.93 -16.98
N CYS A 520 -14.33 5.91 -17.41
CA CYS A 520 -15.17 6.68 -16.51
C CYS A 520 -16.15 5.78 -15.73
N TYR A 521 -16.81 4.83 -16.40
CA TYR A 521 -17.65 3.83 -15.73
C TYR A 521 -16.86 2.98 -14.74
N ALA A 522 -15.71 2.46 -15.14
CA ALA A 522 -14.88 1.59 -14.30
C ALA A 522 -14.42 2.30 -13.02
N VAL A 523 -14.06 3.58 -13.11
CA VAL A 523 -13.67 4.41 -11.95
C VAL A 523 -14.85 4.60 -10.99
N VAL A 524 -16.04 4.91 -11.50
CA VAL A 524 -17.25 5.08 -10.67
C VAL A 524 -17.67 3.76 -10.01
N HIS A 525 -17.74 2.66 -10.76
CA HIS A 525 -18.03 1.35 -10.19
C HIS A 525 -17.01 0.94 -9.14
N ASN A 526 -15.73 1.21 -9.38
CA ASN A 526 -14.68 0.93 -8.39
C ASN A 526 -14.89 1.75 -7.11
N TYR A 527 -15.16 3.05 -7.22
CA TYR A 527 -15.44 3.91 -6.08
C TYR A 527 -16.65 3.39 -5.28
N LEU A 528 -17.77 3.08 -5.95
CA LEU A 528 -18.97 2.55 -5.30
C LEU A 528 -18.70 1.19 -4.62
N ASN A 529 -18.00 0.27 -5.30
CA ASN A 529 -17.75 -1.08 -4.78
C ASN A 529 -16.68 -1.12 -3.68
N ARG A 530 -15.71 -0.19 -3.68
CA ARG A 530 -14.56 -0.22 -2.76
C ARG A 530 -14.66 0.75 -1.60
N VAL A 531 -15.23 1.93 -1.82
CA VAL A 531 -15.33 2.99 -0.80
C VAL A 531 -16.74 3.01 -0.20
N VAL A 532 -17.78 3.13 -1.04
CA VAL A 532 -19.16 3.22 -0.55
C VAL A 532 -19.65 1.87 0.00
N GLN A 533 -19.40 0.77 -0.73
CA GLN A 533 -19.82 -0.58 -0.37
C GLN A 533 -21.33 -0.64 -0.06
N ASN A 534 -21.71 -1.23 1.08
CA ASN A 534 -23.10 -1.36 1.52
C ASN A 534 -23.54 -0.21 2.44
N ARG A 535 -22.94 0.99 2.30
CA ARG A 535 -23.35 2.18 3.04
C ARG A 535 -24.54 2.87 2.40
N PRO A 536 -25.40 3.53 3.19
CA PRO A 536 -26.60 4.15 2.67
C PRO A 536 -26.28 5.41 1.85
N VAL A 537 -26.54 5.39 0.55
CA VAL A 537 -26.43 6.59 -0.30
C VAL A 537 -27.75 7.36 -0.27
N ARG A 538 -27.79 8.46 0.48
CA ARG A 538 -28.98 9.32 0.66
C ARG A 538 -28.86 10.60 -0.14
N GLU A 539 -29.97 11.06 -0.70
CA GLU A 539 -30.03 12.33 -1.43
C GLU A 539 -30.26 13.52 -0.47
N PRO A 540 -29.74 14.71 -0.80
CA PRO A 540 -28.89 15.03 -1.94
C PRO A 540 -27.47 14.45 -1.83
N ILE A 541 -26.95 13.95 -2.95
CA ILE A 541 -25.59 13.40 -3.08
C ILE A 541 -24.69 14.48 -3.67
N MET A 542 -23.64 14.91 -2.97
CA MET A 542 -22.69 15.90 -3.47
C MET A 542 -21.39 15.25 -3.95
N PHE A 543 -20.90 15.62 -5.14
CA PHE A 543 -19.64 15.10 -5.70
C PHE A 543 -18.53 16.16 -5.73
N LEU A 544 -17.41 15.87 -5.05
CA LEU A 544 -16.28 16.76 -4.79
C LEU A 544 -14.95 16.18 -5.28
N GLY A 545 -13.90 17.02 -5.27
CA GLY A 545 -12.53 16.63 -5.59
C GLY A 545 -12.16 16.88 -7.06
N GLY A 546 -10.90 16.63 -7.44
CA GLY A 546 -10.38 16.96 -8.77
C GLY A 546 -11.17 16.32 -9.94
N PRO A 547 -11.44 15.00 -9.92
CA PRO A 547 -12.26 14.30 -10.92
C PRO A 547 -13.68 14.83 -11.08
N SER A 548 -14.24 15.51 -10.07
CA SER A 548 -15.54 16.18 -10.23
C SER A 548 -15.48 17.36 -11.21
N LEU A 549 -14.30 17.84 -11.60
CA LEU A 549 -14.14 18.81 -12.68
C LEU A 549 -14.45 18.22 -14.05
N ASN A 550 -14.33 16.88 -14.20
CA ASN A 550 -14.53 16.18 -15.46
C ASN A 550 -16.01 15.76 -15.64
N LYS A 551 -16.68 16.33 -16.64
CA LYS A 551 -18.10 16.08 -16.93
C LYS A 551 -18.40 14.64 -17.28
N ALA A 552 -17.46 13.90 -17.87
CA ALA A 552 -17.66 12.50 -18.19
C ALA A 552 -17.70 11.61 -16.92
N VAL A 553 -16.93 11.96 -15.89
CA VAL A 553 -16.98 11.28 -14.58
C VAL A 553 -18.28 11.62 -13.86
N ILE A 554 -18.75 12.87 -13.93
CA ILE A 554 -20.07 13.26 -13.41
C ILE A 554 -21.17 12.47 -14.12
N ALA A 555 -21.11 12.39 -15.46
CA ALA A 555 -22.05 11.62 -16.26
C ALA A 555 -22.04 10.15 -15.84
N ALA A 556 -20.86 9.55 -15.65
CA ALA A 556 -20.75 8.18 -15.18
C ALA A 556 -21.42 7.96 -13.81
N PHE A 557 -21.27 8.88 -12.86
CA PHE A 557 -22.00 8.81 -11.58
C PHE A 557 -23.51 8.86 -11.78
N GLU A 558 -24.02 9.81 -12.57
CA GLU A 558 -25.45 9.92 -12.85
C GLU A 558 -26.00 8.66 -13.53
N ASN A 559 -25.26 8.10 -14.49
CA ASN A 559 -25.65 6.91 -15.24
C ASN A 559 -25.60 5.64 -14.39
N VAL A 560 -24.66 5.54 -13.44
CA VAL A 560 -24.58 4.36 -12.56
C VAL A 560 -25.59 4.45 -11.42
N LEU A 561 -25.78 5.62 -10.84
CA LEU A 561 -26.70 5.84 -9.72
C LEU A 561 -28.17 5.96 -10.16
N GLN A 562 -28.41 6.32 -11.43
CA GLN A 562 -29.72 6.67 -11.96
C GLN A 562 -30.37 7.82 -11.15
N ARG A 563 -29.53 8.74 -10.64
CA ARG A 563 -29.89 9.85 -9.76
C ARG A 563 -28.98 11.05 -10.04
N PRO A 564 -29.47 12.29 -9.89
CA PRO A 564 -28.64 13.48 -10.01
C PRO A 564 -27.60 13.57 -8.88
N VAL A 565 -26.46 14.17 -9.17
CA VAL A 565 -25.46 14.55 -8.15
C VAL A 565 -25.33 16.07 -8.09
N VAL A 566 -25.24 16.62 -6.88
CA VAL A 566 -24.97 18.04 -6.64
C VAL A 566 -23.49 18.31 -6.90
N VAL A 567 -23.20 19.22 -7.82
CA VAL A 567 -21.84 19.61 -8.20
C VAL A 567 -21.66 21.10 -7.88
N PRO A 568 -21.18 21.46 -6.66
CA PRO A 568 -21.11 22.85 -6.24
C PRO A 568 -20.04 23.63 -7.03
N PRO A 569 -20.14 24.97 -7.08
CA PRO A 569 -19.05 25.80 -7.57
C PRO A 569 -17.81 25.63 -6.67
N HIS A 570 -16.61 25.80 -7.22
CA HIS A 570 -15.33 25.69 -6.49
C HIS A 570 -15.09 24.31 -5.81
N ARG A 571 -15.76 23.25 -6.27
CA ARG A 571 -15.68 21.86 -5.76
C ARG A 571 -14.27 21.29 -5.57
N GLU A 572 -13.28 21.79 -6.31
CA GLU A 572 -11.88 21.37 -6.26
C GLU A 572 -11.09 21.95 -5.07
N VAL A 573 -11.63 22.99 -4.40
CA VAL A 573 -10.99 23.66 -3.25
C VAL A 573 -11.82 23.61 -1.97
N LEU A 574 -12.90 22.81 -1.92
CA LEU A 574 -13.81 22.80 -0.78
C LEU A 574 -13.20 22.29 0.53
N GLY A 575 -12.14 21.48 0.49
CA GLY A 575 -11.38 21.15 1.69
C GLY A 575 -10.78 22.40 2.35
N ALA A 576 -10.14 23.26 1.55
CA ALA A 576 -9.59 24.53 2.04
C ALA A 576 -10.71 25.49 2.50
N HIS A 577 -11.82 25.56 1.74
CA HIS A 577 -12.98 26.37 2.14
C HIS A 577 -13.58 25.93 3.48
N GLY A 578 -13.74 24.61 3.68
CA GLY A 578 -14.23 24.04 4.93
C GLY A 578 -13.32 24.33 6.13
N ALA A 579 -12.01 24.34 5.90
CA ALA A 579 -11.04 24.75 6.93
C ALA A 579 -11.23 26.24 7.32
N ALA A 580 -11.36 27.13 6.32
CA ALA A 580 -11.61 28.56 6.56
C ALA A 580 -12.95 28.80 7.30
N LEU A 581 -14.02 28.09 6.92
CA LEU A 581 -15.30 28.11 7.62
C LEU A 581 -15.15 27.67 9.07
N TYR A 582 -14.41 26.59 9.33
CA TYR A 582 -14.33 26.04 10.67
C TYR A 582 -13.54 26.93 11.63
N VAL A 583 -12.42 27.52 11.21
CA VAL A 583 -11.70 28.48 12.08
C VAL A 583 -12.54 29.73 12.38
N MET A 584 -13.34 30.20 11.41
CA MET A 584 -14.30 31.29 11.64
C MET A 584 -15.33 30.91 12.71
N GLU A 585 -15.93 29.72 12.62
CA GLU A 585 -16.91 29.22 13.60
C GLU A 585 -16.31 29.06 15.00
N GLN A 586 -15.10 28.51 15.09
CA GLN A 586 -14.43 28.26 16.36
C GLN A 586 -13.97 29.56 17.04
N ARG A 587 -13.54 30.55 16.25
CA ARG A 587 -13.28 31.91 16.78
C ARG A 587 -14.56 32.58 17.28
N ALA A 588 -15.68 32.39 16.60
CA ALA A 588 -16.97 32.94 17.06
C ALA A 588 -17.47 32.33 18.39
N LYS A 589 -16.91 31.19 18.83
CA LYS A 589 -17.21 30.53 20.10
C LYS A 589 -16.17 30.78 21.19
N ASP A 590 -15.17 31.63 20.96
CA ASP A 590 -14.02 31.85 21.84
C ASP A 590 -13.22 30.57 22.17
N GLU A 591 -13.29 29.55 21.32
CA GLU A 591 -12.62 28.25 21.52
C GLU A 591 -11.18 28.24 21.00
N ILE A 592 -10.76 29.29 20.29
CA ILE A 592 -9.39 29.46 19.77
C ILE A 592 -8.88 30.85 20.16
N ARG A 593 -7.62 30.94 20.60
CA ARG A 593 -6.98 32.20 20.99
C ARG A 593 -6.76 33.11 19.77
N GLU A 594 -6.80 34.42 19.99
CA GLU A 594 -6.28 35.40 19.01
C GLU A 594 -4.78 35.15 18.81
N SER A 595 -4.41 34.55 17.67
CA SER A 595 -3.01 34.55 17.24
C SER A 595 -2.68 35.91 16.63
N PRO A 596 -1.48 36.46 16.87
CA PRO A 596 -1.00 37.59 16.08
C PRO A 596 -1.02 37.17 14.61
N ALA A 597 -1.63 37.98 13.75
CA ALA A 597 -1.69 37.69 12.31
C ALA A 597 -0.28 37.34 11.82
N SER A 598 -0.10 36.13 11.30
CA SER A 598 1.19 35.72 10.73
C SER A 598 1.54 36.71 9.62
N ASP A 599 2.65 37.44 9.77
CA ASP A 599 3.08 38.40 8.76
C ASP A 599 3.37 37.64 7.46
N PHE A 600 2.51 37.82 6.46
CA PHE A 600 2.64 37.19 5.14
C PHE A 600 4.02 37.46 4.54
N HIS A 601 4.59 38.66 4.73
CA HIS A 601 5.92 38.98 4.23
C HIS A 601 7.00 38.10 4.87
N SER A 602 6.93 37.90 6.19
CA SER A 602 7.86 37.02 6.90
C SER A 602 7.76 35.55 6.43
N LEU A 603 6.55 35.05 6.18
CA LEU A 603 6.33 33.66 5.72
C LEU A 603 6.80 33.46 4.27
N ILE A 604 6.50 34.41 3.38
CA ILE A 604 6.91 34.37 1.97
C ILE A 604 8.44 34.39 1.85
N ARG A 605 9.13 35.19 2.67
CA ARG A 605 10.60 35.33 2.64
C ARG A 605 11.34 34.42 3.60
N ALA A 606 10.63 33.56 4.34
CA ALA A 606 11.24 32.68 5.32
C ALA A 606 12.25 31.74 4.66
N THR A 607 13.52 31.84 5.04
CA THR A 607 14.53 30.85 4.71
C THR A 607 14.28 29.61 5.54
N ILE A 608 14.00 28.49 4.86
CA ILE A 608 13.75 27.21 5.52
C ILE A 608 15.05 26.43 5.57
N ALA A 609 15.65 26.32 6.76
CA ALA A 609 16.74 25.39 6.96
C ALA A 609 16.15 24.00 7.26
N VAL A 610 16.61 22.98 6.53
CA VAL A 610 16.20 21.59 6.75
C VAL A 610 17.41 20.80 7.20
N GLU A 611 17.31 20.21 8.39
CA GLU A 611 18.31 19.29 8.92
C GLU A 611 17.73 17.88 8.99
N GLU A 612 18.50 16.87 8.57
CA GLU A 612 18.15 15.46 8.78
C GLU A 612 18.91 14.88 9.96
N LYS A 613 18.19 14.22 10.88
CA LYS A 613 18.77 13.54 12.04
C LYS A 613 18.13 12.20 12.27
N THR A 614 18.94 11.20 12.62
CA THR A 614 18.43 9.92 13.15
C THR A 614 17.78 10.15 14.51
N CYS A 615 16.55 9.66 14.68
CA CYS A 615 15.81 9.72 15.94
C CYS A 615 16.57 8.98 17.04
N ARG A 616 16.96 9.71 18.09
CA ARG A 616 17.56 9.16 19.32
C ARG A 616 16.76 9.51 20.57
N ALA A 617 15.51 9.92 20.39
CA ALA A 617 14.68 10.39 21.49
C ALA A 617 14.23 9.28 22.45
N ASP A 618 14.42 8.02 22.10
CA ASP A 618 14.33 6.89 23.01
C ASP A 618 15.55 6.00 22.81
N ARG A 619 16.37 5.88 23.85
CA ARG A 619 17.61 5.08 23.81
C ARG A 619 17.34 3.59 23.65
N SER A 620 16.11 3.14 23.95
CA SER A 620 15.65 1.77 23.76
C SER A 620 14.96 1.54 22.42
N CYS A 621 14.84 2.58 21.57
CA CYS A 621 14.26 2.45 20.23
C CYS A 621 15.33 2.09 19.20
N HIS A 622 15.14 0.99 18.48
CA HIS A 622 16.05 0.49 17.45
C HIS A 622 15.57 0.79 16.02
N ASN A 623 14.53 1.61 15.85
CA ASN A 623 13.98 1.93 14.52
C ASN A 623 14.85 2.93 13.74
N GLU A 624 15.79 3.62 14.39
CA GLU A 624 16.71 4.59 13.76
C GLU A 624 16.04 5.53 12.74
N CYS A 625 14.79 5.95 13.02
CA CYS A 625 14.02 6.68 12.03
C CYS A 625 14.72 7.98 11.64
N LYS A 626 14.84 8.27 10.34
CA LYS A 626 15.27 9.58 9.87
C LYS A 626 14.18 10.61 10.17
N LEU A 627 14.56 11.68 10.86
CA LEU A 627 13.72 12.84 11.16
C LEU A 627 14.19 14.01 10.32
N LYS A 628 13.24 14.80 9.82
CA LYS A 628 13.50 16.12 9.26
C LYS A 628 13.17 17.18 10.28
N ILE A 629 14.07 18.12 10.48
CA ILE A 629 13.87 19.26 11.36
C ILE A 629 13.85 20.49 10.47
N TYR A 630 12.67 21.06 10.27
CA TYR A 630 12.49 22.34 9.61
C TYR A 630 12.68 23.45 10.63
N ASP A 631 13.52 24.43 10.32
CA ASP A 631 13.71 25.62 11.13
C ASP A 631 13.15 26.83 10.38
N PHE A 632 12.06 27.39 10.91
CA PHE A 632 11.35 28.55 10.37
C PHE A 632 11.80 29.81 11.12
N GLY A 633 13.07 30.20 10.99
CA GLY A 633 13.60 31.41 11.63
C GLY A 633 13.60 31.36 13.17
N GLY A 634 13.87 30.18 13.75
CA GLY A 634 13.91 29.93 15.20
C GLY A 634 12.78 29.01 15.69
N ARG A 635 11.70 28.85 14.92
CA ARG A 635 10.62 27.90 15.21
C ARG A 635 10.92 26.55 14.53
N LYS A 636 11.33 25.57 15.33
CA LYS A 636 11.66 24.22 14.82
C LYS A 636 10.45 23.30 14.77
N SER A 637 10.13 22.75 13.61
CA SER A 637 9.15 21.67 13.46
C SER A 637 9.86 20.38 13.06
N VAL A 638 9.54 19.28 13.73
CA VAL A 638 10.18 17.97 13.51
C VAL A 638 9.18 17.06 12.84
N TRP A 639 9.62 16.37 11.79
CA TRP A 639 8.80 15.52 10.94
C TRP A 639 9.45 14.17 10.72
N GLY A 640 8.62 13.15 10.53
CA GLY A 640 9.06 11.77 10.35
C GLY A 640 9.07 10.95 11.64
N GLY A 641 9.57 9.73 11.53
CA GLY A 641 9.49 8.73 12.59
C GLY A 641 8.27 7.82 12.49
N ASP A 642 8.52 6.51 12.45
CA ASP A 642 7.49 5.47 12.33
C ASP A 642 6.53 5.41 13.53
N CYS A 643 6.90 6.02 14.67
CA CYS A 643 6.08 6.04 15.89
C CYS A 643 5.16 7.28 16.01
N GLY A 644 5.11 8.12 14.98
CA GLY A 644 4.30 9.34 14.95
C GLY A 644 4.63 10.32 16.08
N ARG A 645 5.83 10.22 16.69
CA ARG A 645 6.22 11.03 17.88
C ARG A 645 6.20 12.53 17.60
N TYR A 646 6.55 12.91 16.38
CA TYR A 646 6.79 14.29 16.00
C TYR A 646 5.67 14.89 15.13
N GLU A 647 4.68 14.09 14.73
CA GLU A 647 3.54 14.50 13.90
C GLU A 647 2.56 15.48 14.59
N ARG A 648 2.84 15.93 15.84
CA ARG A 648 1.97 16.86 16.58
C ARG A 648 2.73 17.73 17.58
N ARG A 649 2.68 19.05 17.40
CA ARG A 649 3.26 20.05 18.33
C ARG A 649 2.23 20.86 19.13
N HIS A 650 1.00 21.02 18.62
CA HIS A 650 0.06 22.07 19.07
C HIS A 650 -1.04 21.67 20.08
N ILE A 651 -0.94 20.56 20.82
CA ILE A 651 -1.92 20.26 21.87
C ILE A 651 -1.25 20.27 23.25
N GLN A 652 -1.58 21.30 24.04
CA GLN A 652 -1.27 21.43 25.47
C GLN A 652 -2.17 20.58 26.39
N GLN A 653 -2.99 19.68 25.86
CA GLN A 653 -3.75 18.74 26.72
C GLN A 653 -2.82 17.71 27.37
N GLU A 654 -3.14 17.36 28.61
CA GLU A 654 -2.57 16.19 29.26
C GLU A 654 -2.82 14.96 28.37
N ARG A 655 -1.74 14.22 28.07
CA ARG A 655 -1.86 13.02 27.24
C ARG A 655 -2.69 11.99 27.97
N GLU A 656 -3.65 11.39 27.25
CA GLU A 656 -4.41 10.29 27.79
C GLU A 656 -3.53 9.08 28.11
N VAL A 657 -4.02 8.21 28.98
CA VAL A 657 -3.30 7.00 29.38
C VAL A 657 -3.22 6.02 28.22
N ASN A 658 -2.02 5.56 27.88
CA ASN A 658 -1.81 4.50 26.88
C ASN A 658 -2.00 3.10 27.52
N TRP A 659 -3.21 2.55 27.41
CA TRP A 659 -3.55 1.24 27.97
C TRP A 659 -2.89 0.06 27.26
N PHE A 660 -2.52 0.18 25.98
CA PHE A 660 -1.71 -0.81 25.28
C PHE A 660 -0.31 -0.92 25.91
N LYS A 661 0.29 0.23 26.27
CA LYS A 661 1.58 0.25 26.97
C LYS A 661 1.48 -0.37 28.36
N LYS A 662 0.39 -0.11 29.12
CA LYS A 662 0.15 -0.78 30.41
C LYS A 662 0.05 -2.30 30.25
N ARG A 663 -0.70 -2.78 29.25
CA ARG A 663 -0.77 -4.22 28.90
C ARG A 663 0.59 -4.80 28.56
N ALA A 664 1.39 -4.11 27.74
CA ALA A 664 2.74 -4.56 27.38
C ALA A 664 3.70 -4.61 28.59
N GLN A 665 3.60 -3.65 29.50
CA GLN A 665 4.35 -3.65 30.76
C GLN A 665 3.95 -4.81 31.66
N LEU A 666 2.65 -5.12 31.74
CA LEU A 666 2.16 -6.29 32.47
C LEU A 666 2.72 -7.58 31.86
N TYR A 667 2.60 -7.76 30.55
CA TYR A 667 3.19 -8.91 29.86
C TYR A 667 4.70 -9.07 30.16
N ALA A 668 5.48 -7.97 30.08
CA ALA A 668 6.90 -7.98 30.43
C ALA A 668 7.17 -8.33 31.92
N LYS A 669 6.30 -7.90 32.84
CA LYS A 669 6.37 -8.26 34.27
C LYS A 669 6.26 -9.77 34.46
N HIS A 670 5.35 -10.46 33.76
CA HIS A 670 5.20 -11.92 33.85
C HIS A 670 6.37 -12.71 33.22
N LEU A 671 7.20 -12.05 32.40
CA LEU A 671 8.39 -12.65 31.76
C LEU A 671 9.70 -12.26 32.45
N LYS A 672 9.68 -11.31 33.39
CA LYS A 672 10.88 -10.75 34.02
C LYS A 672 11.71 -11.83 34.70
N GLY A 673 13.01 -11.87 34.40
CA GLY A 673 13.95 -12.83 34.98
C GLY A 673 13.88 -14.25 34.41
N ARG A 674 13.04 -14.49 33.38
CA ARG A 674 12.87 -15.81 32.74
C ARG A 674 13.45 -15.91 31.33
N THR A 675 13.98 -14.81 30.80
CA THR A 675 14.47 -14.72 29.42
C THR A 675 15.88 -14.16 29.40
N LEU A 676 16.67 -14.61 28.43
CA LEU A 676 17.98 -14.08 28.12
C LEU A 676 17.86 -13.00 27.05
N ASP A 677 18.69 -11.98 27.17
CA ASP A 677 18.79 -10.92 26.17
C ASP A 677 19.53 -11.41 24.91
N PRO A 678 18.90 -11.40 23.72
CA PRO A 678 19.55 -11.72 22.45
C PRO A 678 20.81 -10.89 22.17
N ALA A 679 20.86 -9.64 22.63
CA ALA A 679 22.01 -8.76 22.38
C ALA A 679 23.28 -9.25 23.08
N GLY A 680 23.15 -9.71 24.33
CA GLY A 680 24.25 -10.31 25.09
C GLY A 680 24.75 -11.63 24.49
N LEU A 681 23.88 -12.38 23.80
CA LEU A 681 24.26 -13.61 23.09
C LEU A 681 25.06 -13.30 21.81
N ARG A 682 24.66 -12.26 21.06
CA ARG A 682 25.34 -11.86 19.81
C ARG A 682 26.77 -11.36 20.03
N SER A 683 27.05 -10.66 21.14
CA SER A 683 28.42 -10.22 21.47
C SER A 683 29.40 -11.38 21.73
N HIS A 684 28.89 -12.58 21.99
CA HIS A 684 29.68 -13.79 22.22
C HIS A 684 29.67 -14.77 21.04
N HIS A 685 28.86 -14.50 19.99
CA HIS A 685 28.71 -15.37 18.84
C HIS A 685 29.70 -15.00 17.73
N ARG A 686 30.62 -15.91 17.38
CA ARG A 686 31.46 -15.82 16.17
C ARG A 686 30.81 -16.59 15.04
N GLU A 687 30.91 -16.08 13.81
CA GLU A 687 30.42 -16.78 12.62
C GLU A 687 31.08 -18.17 12.52
N GLY A 688 30.27 -19.24 12.44
CA GLY A 688 30.74 -20.63 12.47
C GLY A 688 30.94 -21.26 13.87
N ALA A 689 30.68 -20.53 14.96
CA ALA A 689 30.71 -21.10 16.31
C ALA A 689 29.44 -21.94 16.62
N PRO A 690 29.51 -22.92 17.54
CA PRO A 690 28.33 -23.67 17.99
C PRO A 690 27.29 -22.73 18.62
N ALA A 691 26.00 -23.07 18.44
CA ALA A 691 24.90 -22.38 19.11
C ALA A 691 25.11 -22.34 20.63
N TRP A 692 24.80 -21.20 21.26
CA TRP A 692 25.16 -20.95 22.65
C TRP A 692 24.50 -21.93 23.63
N GLU A 693 25.33 -22.56 24.47
CA GLU A 693 24.92 -23.37 25.61
C GLU A 693 24.86 -22.47 26.85
N GLY A 694 23.72 -22.47 27.56
CA GLY A 694 23.53 -21.54 28.65
C GLY A 694 24.24 -21.89 29.94
N SER A 695 24.21 -20.95 30.89
CA SER A 695 24.79 -21.08 32.22
C SER A 695 24.28 -22.36 32.89
N GLY A 696 25.12 -23.41 32.93
CA GLY A 696 24.74 -24.75 33.41
C GLY A 696 24.75 -25.86 32.34
N GLY A 697 25.26 -25.61 31.13
CA GLY A 697 25.46 -26.64 30.09
C GLY A 697 24.18 -27.11 29.40
N ARG A 698 23.08 -26.37 29.53
CA ARG A 698 21.80 -26.69 28.89
C ARG A 698 21.61 -25.93 27.58
N PRO A 699 20.98 -26.55 26.56
CA PRO A 699 20.79 -25.92 25.26
C PRO A 699 19.77 -24.77 25.34
N THR A 700 19.99 -23.71 24.57
CA THR A 700 19.06 -22.58 24.46
C THR A 700 17.82 -22.91 23.63
N ILE A 701 16.68 -22.36 24.05
CA ILE A 701 15.42 -22.40 23.33
C ILE A 701 15.05 -21.01 22.85
N GLY A 702 15.06 -20.79 21.53
CA GLY A 702 14.57 -19.56 20.92
C GLY A 702 13.06 -19.62 20.69
N VAL A 703 12.35 -18.58 21.11
CA VAL A 703 10.90 -18.43 20.91
C VAL A 703 10.65 -17.11 20.17
N PRO A 704 10.07 -17.13 18.96
CA PRO A 704 9.78 -15.90 18.23
C PRO A 704 8.62 -15.15 18.91
N GLN A 705 8.83 -13.86 19.21
CA GLN A 705 7.83 -12.95 19.77
C GLN A 705 6.86 -12.43 18.69
N ALA A 706 6.21 -13.35 17.98
CA ALA A 706 5.26 -13.05 16.90
C ALA A 706 4.10 -14.05 16.87
N LEU A 707 3.03 -13.72 16.14
CA LEU A 707 1.80 -14.52 16.00
C LEU A 707 1.21 -14.94 17.36
N HIS A 708 1.11 -16.25 17.61
CA HIS A 708 0.50 -16.79 18.83
C HIS A 708 1.33 -16.52 20.09
N SER A 709 2.64 -16.28 19.98
CA SER A 709 3.50 -15.98 21.14
C SER A 709 3.17 -14.64 21.80
N LEU A 710 2.51 -13.74 21.07
CA LEU A 710 2.01 -12.47 21.62
C LEU A 710 0.80 -12.68 22.55
N GLN A 711 0.14 -13.85 22.46
CA GLN A 711 -0.94 -14.30 23.34
C GLN A 711 -0.43 -15.28 24.42
N PHE A 712 0.30 -16.32 24.00
CA PHE A 712 0.73 -17.44 24.84
C PHE A 712 2.22 -17.45 25.19
N GLY A 713 2.91 -16.32 25.06
CA GLY A 713 4.34 -16.26 25.38
C GLY A 713 4.65 -16.42 26.86
N VAL A 714 3.71 -16.06 27.76
CA VAL A 714 3.81 -16.35 29.20
C VAL A 714 3.80 -17.86 29.41
N LEU A 715 2.80 -18.58 28.87
CA LEU A 715 2.75 -20.04 28.87
C LEU A 715 4.06 -20.67 28.39
N TRP A 716 4.54 -20.33 27.18
CA TRP A 716 5.71 -20.99 26.61
C TRP A 716 7.01 -20.67 27.35
N THR A 717 7.19 -19.43 27.80
CA THR A 717 8.38 -19.04 28.55
C THR A 717 8.43 -19.74 29.91
N HIS A 718 7.30 -19.80 30.63
CA HIS A 718 7.22 -20.52 31.90
C HIS A 718 7.42 -22.02 31.70
N PHE A 719 6.86 -22.62 30.65
CA PHE A 719 7.05 -24.04 30.35
C PHE A 719 8.54 -24.40 30.20
N TRP A 720 9.28 -23.67 29.38
CA TRP A 720 10.70 -23.93 29.13
C TRP A 720 11.59 -23.63 30.34
N THR A 721 11.33 -22.53 31.05
CA THR A 721 12.10 -22.19 32.25
C THR A 721 11.83 -23.13 33.42
N ASN A 722 10.60 -23.61 33.59
CA ASN A 722 10.25 -24.61 34.61
C ASN A 722 10.88 -25.99 34.30
N LEU A 723 11.10 -26.29 33.02
CA LEU A 723 11.92 -27.43 32.61
C LEU A 723 13.42 -27.20 32.83
N GLY A 724 13.83 -25.95 33.11
CA GLY A 724 15.21 -25.51 33.38
C GLY A 724 16.02 -25.21 32.12
N PHE A 725 15.40 -24.85 30.99
CA PHE A 725 16.11 -24.42 29.80
C PHE A 725 16.21 -22.89 29.74
N PRO A 726 17.36 -22.32 29.31
CA PRO A 726 17.47 -20.90 29.04
C PRO A 726 16.64 -20.52 27.80
N VAL A 727 15.77 -19.52 27.95
CA VAL A 727 14.85 -19.06 26.89
C VAL A 727 15.34 -17.75 26.30
N VAL A 728 15.35 -17.66 24.97
CA VAL A 728 15.67 -16.45 24.22
C VAL A 728 14.43 -16.02 23.46
N LEU A 729 13.84 -14.89 23.84
CA LEU A 729 12.78 -14.27 23.03
C LEU A 729 13.40 -13.36 21.98
N THR A 730 12.87 -13.34 20.78
CA THR A 730 13.25 -12.30 19.81
C THR A 730 12.88 -10.92 20.37
N PRO A 731 13.67 -9.87 20.05
CA PRO A 731 13.34 -8.52 20.47
C PRO A 731 12.08 -8.01 19.76
N LYS A 732 11.60 -6.83 20.16
CA LYS A 732 10.52 -6.13 19.44
C LYS A 732 10.82 -6.04 17.95
N THR A 733 9.77 -6.14 17.13
CA THR A 733 9.88 -6.08 15.67
C THR A 733 10.51 -4.76 15.22
N THR A 734 11.61 -4.86 14.48
CA THR A 734 12.26 -3.72 13.81
C THR A 734 12.02 -3.76 12.31
N GLN A 735 12.39 -2.69 11.61
CA GLN A 735 12.40 -2.69 10.15
C GLN A 735 13.27 -3.80 9.56
N GLN A 736 14.44 -4.04 10.17
CA GLN A 736 15.34 -5.11 9.74
C GLN A 736 14.67 -6.48 9.86
N THR A 737 14.00 -6.75 10.99
CA THR A 737 13.24 -7.99 11.18
C THR A 737 12.15 -8.14 10.12
N ALA A 738 11.37 -7.09 9.87
CA ALA A 738 10.30 -7.11 8.87
C ALA A 738 10.84 -7.38 7.45
N MET A 739 11.88 -6.65 7.02
CA MET A 739 12.51 -6.83 5.69
C MET A 739 13.10 -8.24 5.53
N ALA A 740 13.84 -8.71 6.53
CA ALA A 740 14.42 -10.05 6.50
C ALA A 740 13.36 -11.16 6.38
N GLY A 741 12.16 -10.90 6.93
CA GLY A 741 10.99 -11.75 6.78
C GLY A 741 10.39 -11.70 5.38
N ILE A 742 10.14 -10.51 4.84
CA ILE A 742 9.62 -10.31 3.48
C ILE A 742 10.51 -10.99 2.44
N GLU A 743 11.83 -10.80 2.53
CA GLU A 743 12.82 -11.40 1.61
C GLU A 743 12.86 -12.93 1.68
N SER A 744 12.39 -13.53 2.77
CA SER A 744 12.38 -14.98 2.94
C SER A 744 11.10 -15.66 2.46
N MET A 745 10.06 -14.91 2.10
CA MET A 745 8.77 -15.50 1.74
C MET A 745 8.88 -16.29 0.43
N THR A 746 8.24 -17.46 0.40
CA THR A 746 8.08 -18.30 -0.81
C THR A 746 6.69 -18.22 -1.42
N SER A 747 5.77 -17.55 -0.72
CA SER A 747 4.40 -17.31 -1.15
C SER A 747 3.88 -16.01 -0.54
N GLU A 748 2.89 -15.42 -1.19
CA GLU A 748 2.28 -14.18 -0.73
C GLU A 748 1.26 -14.44 0.40
N THR A 749 1.43 -13.72 1.51
CA THR A 749 0.61 -13.84 2.73
C THR A 749 0.31 -12.48 3.35
N CYS A 750 -0.48 -12.45 4.43
CA CYS A 750 -0.61 -11.25 5.24
C CYS A 750 0.71 -10.89 5.95
N TYR A 751 0.91 -9.59 6.20
CA TYR A 751 2.14 -9.03 6.79
C TYR A 751 2.60 -9.67 8.12
N PRO A 752 1.72 -10.04 9.06
CA PRO A 752 2.13 -10.75 10.29
C PRO A 752 2.90 -12.06 10.06
N ILE A 753 2.56 -12.81 9.00
CA ILE A 753 3.27 -14.05 8.65
C ILE A 753 4.66 -13.73 8.11
N LYS A 754 4.79 -12.67 7.31
CA LYS A 754 6.09 -12.20 6.81
C LYS A 754 6.99 -11.76 7.97
N VAL A 755 6.46 -10.98 8.92
CA VAL A 755 7.19 -10.56 10.12
C VAL A 755 7.61 -11.77 10.97
N PHE A 756 6.76 -12.79 11.10
CA PHE A 756 7.10 -14.03 11.80
C PHE A 756 8.33 -14.72 11.19
N HIS A 757 8.44 -14.80 9.87
CA HIS A 757 9.65 -15.34 9.23
C HIS A 757 10.91 -14.56 9.63
N GLY A 758 10.82 -13.23 9.70
CA GLY A 758 11.92 -12.37 10.14
C GLY A 758 12.37 -12.67 11.57
N HIS A 759 11.41 -12.86 12.49
CA HIS A 759 11.70 -13.27 13.86
C HIS A 759 12.39 -14.63 13.90
N VAL A 760 11.89 -15.63 13.17
CA VAL A 760 12.52 -16.96 13.11
C VAL A 760 13.93 -16.88 12.53
N LYS A 761 14.14 -16.17 11.43
CA LYS A 761 15.45 -15.96 10.80
C LYS A 761 16.45 -15.32 11.78
N SER A 762 15.99 -14.44 12.67
CA SER A 762 16.85 -13.80 13.68
C SER A 762 17.33 -14.73 14.80
N LEU A 763 16.69 -15.89 14.97
CA LEU A 763 17.04 -16.93 15.96
C LEU A 763 17.96 -18.01 15.37
N ILE A 764 17.90 -18.26 14.07
CA ILE A 764 18.73 -19.28 13.42
C ILE A 764 20.21 -18.95 13.64
N GLY A 765 20.99 -19.94 14.07
CA GLY A 765 22.40 -19.78 14.44
C GLY A 765 22.61 -19.21 15.85
N LEU A 766 21.71 -18.35 16.35
CA LEU A 766 21.81 -17.77 17.69
C LEU A 766 21.50 -18.76 18.82
N VAL A 767 20.50 -19.62 18.60
CA VAL A 767 20.01 -20.58 19.60
C VAL A 767 20.22 -22.02 19.15
N ARG A 768 20.27 -22.94 20.12
CA ARG A 768 20.41 -24.38 19.81
C ARG A 768 19.14 -24.96 19.22
N TYR A 769 18.00 -24.62 19.81
CA TYR A 769 16.69 -25.06 19.33
C TYR A 769 15.77 -23.87 19.08
N VAL A 770 15.10 -23.86 17.94
CA VAL A 770 14.00 -22.92 17.68
C VAL A 770 12.68 -23.62 18.00
N PHE A 771 11.87 -23.03 18.87
CA PHE A 771 10.57 -23.56 19.25
C PHE A 771 9.46 -22.95 18.40
N LEU A 772 8.88 -23.75 17.50
CA LEU A 772 7.82 -23.35 16.56
C LEU A 772 6.60 -24.30 16.70
N PRO A 773 5.79 -24.19 17.75
CA PRO A 773 4.64 -25.06 17.93
C PRO A 773 3.59 -24.81 16.84
N THR A 774 2.96 -25.88 16.36
CA THR A 774 1.76 -25.81 15.51
C THR A 774 0.54 -25.70 16.43
N ILE A 775 0.05 -24.49 16.66
CA ILE A 775 -1.15 -24.28 17.51
C ILE A 775 -2.41 -24.32 16.64
N ILE A 776 -3.26 -25.31 16.88
CA ILE A 776 -4.44 -25.60 16.06
C ILE A 776 -5.64 -24.75 16.50
N ASN A 777 -5.93 -24.70 17.79
CA ASN A 777 -7.08 -24.00 18.37
C ASN A 777 -6.70 -23.24 19.65
N VAL A 778 -7.60 -22.36 20.08
CA VAL A 778 -7.52 -21.57 21.32
C VAL A 778 -8.64 -21.95 22.27
N PRO A 779 -8.41 -21.85 23.61
CA PRO A 779 -9.46 -21.96 24.63
C PRO A 779 -10.72 -21.18 24.25
N THR A 780 -11.87 -21.84 24.31
CA THR A 780 -13.19 -21.22 24.07
C THR A 780 -13.98 -21.08 25.37
N PRO A 781 -14.80 -20.02 25.52
CA PRO A 781 -15.64 -19.85 26.71
C PRO A 781 -16.66 -20.99 26.89
N ARG A 782 -17.17 -21.55 25.78
CA ARG A 782 -18.13 -22.65 25.79
C ARG A 782 -17.60 -23.87 25.02
N PRO A 783 -17.88 -25.12 25.47
CA PRO A 783 -17.37 -26.34 24.83
C PRO A 783 -17.86 -26.58 23.39
N GLU A 784 -19.03 -26.07 23.03
CA GLU A 784 -19.62 -26.22 21.69
C GLU A 784 -18.96 -25.34 20.61
N GLU A 785 -18.16 -24.36 21.02
CA GLU A 785 -17.48 -23.45 20.11
C GLU A 785 -16.25 -24.09 19.46
N THR A 786 -15.99 -23.75 18.20
CA THR A 786 -14.95 -24.43 17.41
C THR A 786 -13.53 -23.98 17.78
N GLY A 787 -13.27 -22.67 17.85
CA GLY A 787 -12.02 -22.15 18.41
C GLY A 787 -10.75 -22.25 17.55
N PHE A 788 -10.81 -22.51 16.24
CA PHE A 788 -9.58 -22.69 15.43
C PHE A 788 -8.80 -21.39 15.20
N TYR A 789 -7.47 -21.48 15.09
CA TYR A 789 -6.65 -20.42 14.50
C TYR A 789 -6.86 -20.33 12.98
N CYS A 790 -6.45 -19.22 12.35
CA CYS A 790 -6.48 -19.17 10.89
C CYS A 790 -5.44 -20.15 10.28
N PRO A 791 -5.70 -20.70 9.09
CA PRO A 791 -4.80 -21.69 8.47
C PRO A 791 -3.36 -21.19 8.28
N LEU A 792 -3.16 -19.89 8.03
CA LEU A 792 -1.81 -19.31 7.90
C LEU A 792 -1.04 -19.34 9.23
N VAL A 793 -1.70 -19.14 10.37
CA VAL A 793 -1.06 -19.23 11.69
C VAL A 793 -0.74 -20.69 12.01
N GLN A 794 -1.68 -21.61 11.75
CA GLN A 794 -1.48 -23.05 11.93
C GLN A 794 -0.32 -23.56 11.04
N GLY A 795 -0.26 -23.12 9.79
CA GLY A 795 0.76 -23.50 8.82
C GLY A 795 2.10 -22.76 8.96
N SER A 796 2.17 -21.73 9.80
CA SER A 796 3.30 -20.78 9.82
C SER A 796 4.65 -21.45 10.05
N GLN A 797 4.72 -22.48 10.90
CA GLN A 797 5.96 -23.23 11.13
C GLN A 797 6.42 -24.00 9.88
N TYR A 798 5.49 -24.59 9.10
CA TYR A 798 5.84 -25.37 7.92
C TYR A 798 6.33 -24.44 6.81
N MET A 799 5.64 -23.31 6.67
CA MET A 799 5.98 -22.26 5.72
C MET A 799 7.38 -21.71 5.98
N VAL A 800 7.68 -21.33 7.23
CA VAL A 800 8.99 -20.77 7.57
C VAL A 800 10.11 -21.81 7.53
N THR A 801 9.82 -23.06 7.93
CA THR A 801 10.79 -24.16 7.88
C THR A 801 11.21 -24.46 6.45
N ALA A 802 10.23 -24.53 5.53
CA ALA A 802 10.50 -24.73 4.11
C ALA A 802 11.19 -23.52 3.47
N ALA A 803 10.77 -22.31 3.82
CA ALA A 803 11.34 -21.08 3.27
C ALA A 803 12.79 -20.84 3.68
N LEU A 804 13.15 -21.10 4.94
CA LEU A 804 14.48 -20.87 5.48
C LEU A 804 15.36 -22.12 5.50
N ASN A 805 14.90 -23.24 4.93
CA ASN A 805 15.59 -24.54 4.96
C ASN A 805 16.07 -24.93 6.37
N ILE A 806 15.21 -24.77 7.37
CA ILE A 806 15.58 -25.00 8.77
C ILE A 806 15.85 -26.49 9.01
N CYS A 807 17.02 -26.79 9.58
CA CYS A 807 17.45 -28.12 9.95
C CYS A 807 16.49 -28.75 10.98
N ARG A 808 15.95 -29.95 10.71
CA ARG A 808 14.94 -30.61 11.55
C ARG A 808 15.46 -30.88 12.97
N GLU A 809 16.76 -31.14 13.10
CA GLU A 809 17.45 -31.42 14.36
C GLU A 809 17.51 -30.18 15.26
N SER A 810 17.38 -28.98 14.71
CA SER A 810 17.37 -27.71 15.45
C SER A 810 15.95 -27.21 15.78
N LEU A 811 14.92 -27.98 15.43
CA LEU A 811 13.52 -27.55 15.52
C LEU A 811 12.77 -28.31 16.63
N LEU A 812 12.03 -27.56 17.45
CA LEU A 812 11.05 -28.10 18.40
C LEU A 812 9.66 -27.64 17.97
N ALA A 813 8.93 -28.49 17.24
CA ALA A 813 7.64 -28.14 16.63
C ALA A 813 6.52 -29.12 17.01
N PRO A 814 6.07 -29.14 18.29
CA PRO A 814 4.92 -29.94 18.68
C PRO A 814 3.63 -29.42 18.04
N THR A 815 2.67 -30.30 17.77
CA THR A 815 1.29 -29.91 17.46
C THR A 815 0.49 -29.82 18.75
N VAL A 816 -0.20 -28.71 18.96
CA VAL A 816 -0.91 -28.40 20.22
C VAL A 816 -2.33 -27.95 19.90
N CYS A 817 -3.29 -28.65 20.50
CA CYS A 817 -4.69 -28.26 20.55
C CYS A 817 -4.99 -27.78 21.97
N LEU A 818 -5.05 -26.47 22.19
CA LEU A 818 -5.25 -25.90 23.53
C LEU A 818 -6.67 -26.16 24.10
N ASN A 819 -7.63 -26.57 23.26
CA ASN A 819 -8.96 -27.02 23.73
C ASN A 819 -8.98 -28.48 24.19
N ASP A 820 -7.93 -29.26 23.96
CA ASP A 820 -7.88 -30.64 24.43
C ASP A 820 -7.68 -30.72 25.95
N PRO A 821 -8.09 -31.82 26.60
CA PRO A 821 -7.76 -32.07 27.99
C PRO A 821 -6.25 -31.98 28.24
N VAL A 822 -5.84 -31.37 29.35
CA VAL A 822 -4.42 -31.11 29.69
C VAL A 822 -3.55 -32.37 29.56
N ASP A 823 -4.05 -33.53 29.98
CA ASP A 823 -3.29 -34.79 29.90
C ASP A 823 -2.96 -35.22 28.47
N ARG A 824 -3.81 -34.88 27.50
CA ARG A 824 -3.59 -35.11 26.07
C ARG A 824 -2.53 -34.15 25.53
N ILE A 825 -2.64 -32.87 25.87
CA ILE A 825 -1.63 -31.86 25.49
C ILE A 825 -0.25 -32.26 26.03
N VAL A 826 -0.17 -32.65 27.29
CA VAL A 826 1.06 -33.15 27.93
C VAL A 826 1.61 -34.37 27.19
N ALA A 827 0.75 -35.31 26.78
CA ALA A 827 1.19 -36.48 26.03
C ALA A 827 1.76 -36.11 24.65
N ASP A 828 1.15 -35.16 23.94
CA ASP A 828 1.60 -34.70 22.62
C ASP A 828 2.91 -33.89 22.71
N LEU A 829 3.03 -33.01 23.71
CA LEU A 829 4.27 -32.32 24.06
C LEU A 829 5.38 -33.32 24.41
N GLN A 830 5.10 -34.27 25.30
CA GLN A 830 6.06 -35.28 25.71
C GLN A 830 6.54 -36.12 24.53
N ARG A 831 5.63 -36.56 23.65
CA ARG A 831 5.96 -37.33 22.43
C ARG A 831 6.93 -36.56 21.54
N SER A 832 6.65 -35.27 21.33
CA SER A 832 7.45 -34.39 20.47
C SER A 832 8.82 -34.05 21.07
N LEU A 833 8.92 -33.95 22.40
CA LEU A 833 10.13 -33.53 23.10
C LEU A 833 11.01 -34.68 23.62
N LYS A 834 10.50 -35.92 23.64
CA LYS A 834 11.24 -37.09 24.14
C LYS A 834 12.54 -37.33 23.39
N ARG A 835 12.49 -37.36 22.06
CA ARG A 835 13.65 -37.66 21.21
C ARG A 835 14.72 -36.55 21.24
N PRO A 836 14.39 -35.25 21.10
CA PRO A 836 15.41 -34.20 21.09
C PRO A 836 15.97 -33.85 22.47
N LEU A 837 15.19 -34.00 23.55
CA LEU A 837 15.56 -33.47 24.88
C LEU A 837 15.51 -34.51 26.02
N GLY A 838 15.06 -35.74 25.78
CA GLY A 838 15.02 -36.80 26.80
C GLY A 838 14.02 -36.56 27.94
N LEU A 839 13.04 -35.67 27.78
CA LEU A 839 12.13 -35.26 28.85
C LEU A 839 11.09 -36.35 29.19
N SER A 840 10.93 -36.63 30.48
CA SER A 840 9.91 -37.55 30.98
C SER A 840 8.52 -36.92 31.03
N ARG A 841 7.46 -37.74 30.94
CA ARG A 841 6.07 -37.26 31.05
C ARG A 841 5.81 -36.48 32.34
N ARG A 842 6.38 -36.92 33.47
CA ARG A 842 6.22 -36.23 34.77
C ARG A 842 6.84 -34.84 34.78
N GLN A 843 7.99 -34.65 34.11
CA GLN A 843 8.62 -33.33 33.98
C GLN A 843 7.78 -32.40 33.11
N VAL A 844 7.34 -32.90 31.95
CA VAL A 844 6.48 -32.14 31.01
C VAL A 844 5.16 -31.76 31.68
N ASP A 845 4.50 -32.70 32.35
CA ASP A 845 3.23 -32.47 33.06
C ASP A 845 3.36 -31.38 34.12
N ARG A 846 4.34 -31.51 35.02
CA ARG A 846 4.58 -30.53 36.08
C ARG A 846 4.88 -29.15 35.51
N ALA A 847 5.75 -29.07 34.50
CA ALA A 847 6.14 -27.81 33.90
C ALA A 847 4.98 -27.15 33.15
N PHE A 848 4.18 -27.93 32.41
CA PHE A 848 3.06 -27.43 31.61
C PHE A 848 1.90 -26.96 32.49
N ARG A 849 1.52 -27.71 33.54
CA ARG A 849 0.49 -27.28 34.49
C ARG A 849 0.88 -25.98 35.21
N SER A 850 2.11 -25.91 35.72
CA SER A 850 2.62 -24.66 36.31
C SER A 850 2.65 -23.49 35.33
N ALA A 851 2.92 -23.75 34.04
CA ALA A 851 2.90 -22.73 33.02
C ALA A 851 1.47 -22.30 32.64
N LEU A 852 0.50 -23.21 32.67
CA LEU A 852 -0.93 -22.88 32.54
C LEU A 852 -1.40 -21.99 33.69
N ASP A 853 -1.01 -22.28 34.93
CA ASP A 853 -1.34 -21.44 36.09
C ASP A 853 -0.77 -20.02 35.92
N ALA A 854 0.46 -19.90 35.40
CA ALA A 854 1.09 -18.61 35.11
C ALA A 854 0.36 -17.84 33.99
N GLN A 855 -0.08 -18.54 32.94
CA GLN A 855 -0.87 -17.97 31.86
C GLN A 855 -2.24 -17.48 32.36
N HIS A 856 -2.92 -18.30 33.18
CA HIS A 856 -4.21 -17.94 33.76
C HIS A 856 -4.09 -16.74 34.71
N THR A 857 -3.03 -16.69 35.53
CA THR A 857 -2.74 -15.53 36.39
C THR A 857 -2.55 -14.27 35.56
N PHE A 858 -1.83 -14.35 34.43
CA PHE A 858 -1.66 -13.22 33.53
C PHE A 858 -3.01 -12.75 32.93
N GLU A 859 -3.88 -13.67 32.54
CA GLU A 859 -5.23 -13.35 32.03
C GLU A 859 -6.10 -12.67 33.09
N LEU A 860 -6.06 -13.11 34.35
CA LEU A 860 -6.75 -12.46 35.46
C LEU A 860 -6.21 -11.04 35.71
N ASP A 861 -4.88 -10.85 35.68
CA ASP A 861 -4.26 -9.53 35.85
C ASP A 861 -4.63 -8.58 34.69
N LEU A 862 -4.88 -9.09 33.47
CA LEU A 862 -5.42 -8.28 32.36
C LEU A 862 -6.84 -7.79 32.65
N LEU A 863 -7.72 -8.66 33.14
CA LEU A 863 -9.09 -8.27 33.51
C LEU A 863 -9.09 -7.24 34.64
N GLU A 864 -8.20 -7.38 35.63
CA GLU A 864 -8.05 -6.39 36.70
C GLU A 864 -7.54 -5.04 36.17
N LEU A 865 -6.62 -5.07 35.22
CA LEU A 865 -6.17 -3.87 34.52
C LEU A 865 -7.33 -3.21 33.72
N GLY A 866 -8.23 -4.01 33.15
CA GLY A 866 -9.46 -3.54 32.52
C GLY A 866 -10.45 -2.90 33.49
N ARG A 867 -10.63 -3.48 34.69
CA ARG A 867 -11.44 -2.87 35.76
C ARG A 867 -10.87 -1.53 36.20
N SER A 868 -9.54 -1.43 36.27
CA SER A 868 -8.84 -0.17 36.56
C SER A 868 -9.08 0.90 35.49
N PHE A 869 -9.26 0.51 34.21
CA PHE A 869 -9.68 1.43 33.16
C PHE A 869 -11.09 1.95 33.40
N LYS A 870 -12.05 1.06 33.70
CA LYS A 870 -13.44 1.45 34.01
C LYS A 870 -13.50 2.46 35.15
N GLN A 871 -12.75 2.23 36.23
CA GLN A 871 -12.69 3.12 37.40
C GLN A 871 -12.11 4.51 37.06
N SER A 872 -11.34 4.62 35.97
CA SER A 872 -10.80 5.90 35.51
C SER A 872 -11.77 6.71 34.64
N LEU A 873 -12.89 6.12 34.21
CA LEU A 873 -13.92 6.80 33.42
C LEU A 873 -14.85 7.61 34.33
N ARG A 874 -15.15 8.84 33.91
CA ARG A 874 -16.14 9.73 34.51
C ARG A 874 -17.46 9.63 33.74
N PRO A 875 -18.61 9.96 34.35
CA PRO A 875 -19.88 10.05 33.63
C PRO A 875 -19.76 10.94 32.38
N GLY A 876 -20.25 10.43 31.24
CA GLY A 876 -20.17 11.11 29.94
C GLY A 876 -18.83 10.97 29.20
N ASP A 877 -17.83 10.28 29.76
CA ASP A 877 -16.60 9.98 29.02
C ASP A 877 -16.86 8.96 27.91
N ILE A 878 -16.60 9.36 26.66
CA ILE A 878 -16.60 8.46 25.51
C ILE A 878 -15.32 7.61 25.53
N TRP A 879 -15.45 6.30 25.30
CA TRP A 879 -14.32 5.39 25.22
C TRP A 879 -14.40 4.41 24.04
N VAL A 880 -13.25 3.80 23.71
CA VAL A 880 -13.08 2.98 22.52
C VAL A 880 -12.46 1.61 22.85
N ALA A 881 -13.16 0.54 22.48
CA ALA A 881 -12.60 -0.81 22.51
C ALA A 881 -11.89 -1.10 21.18
N VAL A 882 -10.62 -1.52 21.25
CA VAL A 882 -9.85 -1.91 20.08
C VAL A 882 -9.77 -3.43 20.00
N SER A 883 -10.51 -4.00 19.05
CA SER A 883 -10.55 -5.43 18.76
C SER A 883 -9.59 -5.79 17.61
N GLY A 884 -9.02 -6.97 17.64
CA GLY A 884 -8.11 -7.43 16.59
C GLY A 884 -7.47 -8.74 16.98
N ARG A 885 -6.55 -9.22 16.15
CA ARG A 885 -5.75 -10.41 16.48
C ARG A 885 -4.56 -9.99 17.36
N PRO A 886 -4.02 -10.86 18.23
CA PRO A 886 -2.91 -10.51 19.12
C PRO A 886 -1.69 -9.89 18.39
N TYR A 887 -1.39 -10.36 17.18
CA TYR A 887 -0.32 -9.83 16.35
C TYR A 887 -0.61 -8.46 15.72
N ASN A 888 -1.88 -8.04 15.67
CA ASN A 888 -2.26 -6.67 15.31
C ASN A 888 -2.31 -5.78 16.54
N LEU A 889 -2.69 -6.31 17.71
CA LEU A 889 -2.89 -5.46 18.88
C LEU A 889 -1.59 -5.17 19.62
N TYR A 890 -0.66 -6.13 19.69
CA TYR A 890 0.46 -6.07 20.62
C TYR A 890 1.83 -5.88 19.96
N ASP A 891 1.92 -6.00 18.64
CA ASP A 891 3.12 -5.64 17.89
C ASP A 891 3.05 -4.19 17.43
N GLU A 892 3.83 -3.33 18.08
CA GLU A 892 3.83 -1.88 17.86
C GLU A 892 4.24 -1.48 16.44
N ARG A 893 5.02 -2.32 15.72
CA ARG A 893 5.38 -2.04 14.33
C ARG A 893 4.23 -2.39 13.39
N LEU A 894 3.61 -3.55 13.58
CA LEU A 894 2.47 -3.96 12.74
C LEU A 894 1.26 -3.04 12.89
N ASN A 895 1.09 -2.41 14.06
CA ASN A 895 -0.03 -1.49 14.31
C ASN A 895 0.31 -0.02 14.29
N LEU A 896 1.52 0.33 13.81
CA LEU A 896 1.95 1.72 13.68
C LEU A 896 1.82 2.51 15.00
N HIS A 897 2.10 1.84 16.12
CA HIS A 897 1.97 2.37 17.48
C HIS A 897 0.56 2.90 17.82
N LEU A 898 -0.49 2.20 17.37
CA LEU A 898 -1.90 2.59 17.52
C LEU A 898 -2.25 3.09 18.93
N GLY A 899 -1.91 2.34 19.99
CA GLY A 899 -2.22 2.72 21.36
C GLY A 899 -1.58 4.04 21.81
N GLN A 900 -0.37 4.35 21.32
CA GLN A 900 0.28 5.63 21.59
C GLN A 900 -0.43 6.77 20.83
N ASN A 901 -0.89 6.51 19.62
CA ASN A 901 -1.56 7.53 18.80
C ASN A 901 -2.96 7.84 19.33
N LEU A 902 -3.74 6.84 19.74
CA LEU A 902 -5.03 7.04 20.43
C LEU A 902 -4.87 7.93 21.67
N ALA A 903 -3.89 7.63 22.53
CA ALA A 903 -3.57 8.44 23.70
C ALA A 903 -3.17 9.89 23.37
N LYS A 904 -2.37 10.11 22.30
CA LYS A 904 -2.02 11.47 21.83
C LYS A 904 -3.21 12.22 21.24
N LEU A 905 -4.21 11.52 20.72
CA LEU A 905 -5.44 12.10 20.18
C LEU A 905 -6.48 12.39 21.28
N GLY A 906 -6.18 12.08 22.55
CA GLY A 906 -7.11 12.22 23.66
C GLY A 906 -8.22 11.17 23.64
N ILE A 907 -8.04 10.04 22.95
CA ILE A 907 -9.04 8.98 22.84
C ILE A 907 -8.77 7.96 23.95
N LYS A 908 -9.74 7.80 24.87
CA LYS A 908 -9.73 6.78 25.92
C LYS A 908 -9.96 5.41 25.31
N ALA A 909 -8.88 4.67 25.07
CA ALA A 909 -8.96 3.39 24.36
C ALA A 909 -8.19 2.27 25.04
N LEU A 910 -8.73 1.05 24.93
CA LEU A 910 -8.13 -0.16 25.47
C LEU A 910 -8.18 -1.34 24.48
N PRO A 911 -7.18 -2.24 24.48
CA PRO A 911 -7.26 -3.50 23.73
C PRO A 911 -8.30 -4.44 24.34
N HIS A 912 -8.93 -5.24 23.48
CA HIS A 912 -10.04 -6.11 23.88
C HIS A 912 -9.68 -7.26 24.85
N ASP A 913 -8.40 -7.58 25.06
CA ASP A 913 -7.97 -8.60 26.03
C ASP A 913 -8.06 -8.11 27.49
N LEU A 914 -8.36 -6.82 27.68
CA LEU A 914 -8.70 -6.23 28.98
C LEU A 914 -10.21 -6.27 29.27
N LEU A 915 -11.02 -6.79 28.35
CA LEU A 915 -12.48 -6.85 28.47
C LEU A 915 -12.92 -8.29 28.74
N ASP A 916 -13.75 -8.49 29.77
CA ASP A 916 -14.38 -9.80 29.96
C ASP A 916 -15.51 -9.94 28.93
N THR A 917 -15.32 -10.87 28.01
CA THR A 917 -16.27 -11.17 26.93
C THR A 917 -16.77 -12.60 26.98
N GLY A 918 -16.36 -13.39 27.98
CA GLY A 918 -16.66 -14.83 28.03
C GLY A 918 -18.15 -15.14 28.10
N ASN A 919 -18.91 -14.28 28.76
CA ASN A 919 -20.36 -14.44 28.96
C ASN A 919 -21.23 -13.90 27.82
N VAL A 920 -20.66 -13.12 26.90
CA VAL A 920 -21.42 -12.48 25.81
C VAL A 920 -21.93 -13.54 24.83
N ASP A 921 -23.24 -13.66 24.64
CA ASP A 921 -23.80 -14.69 23.77
C ASP A 921 -23.39 -14.52 22.29
N LEU A 922 -23.08 -15.64 21.63
CA LEU A 922 -22.67 -15.71 20.22
C LEU A 922 -23.47 -16.77 19.44
N SER A 923 -24.66 -17.14 19.92
CA SER A 923 -25.51 -18.17 19.33
C SER A 923 -26.03 -17.82 17.92
N ASP A 924 -26.05 -16.53 17.57
CA ASP A 924 -26.36 -15.98 16.24
C ASP A 924 -25.25 -16.21 15.20
N PHE A 925 -24.04 -16.60 15.63
CA PHE A 925 -22.95 -17.02 14.75
C PHE A 925 -22.50 -18.47 15.06
N PRO A 926 -23.40 -19.48 14.93
CA PRO A 926 -23.14 -20.84 15.38
C PRO A 926 -22.00 -21.54 14.62
N ASN A 927 -21.68 -21.05 13.42
CA ASN A 927 -20.62 -21.58 12.56
C ASN A 927 -19.36 -20.71 12.57
N MET A 928 -19.16 -19.88 13.59
CA MET A 928 -17.93 -19.08 13.70
C MET A 928 -16.72 -19.99 13.95
N TYR A 929 -16.02 -20.30 12.86
CA TYR A 929 -14.92 -21.26 12.85
C TYR A 929 -13.69 -20.77 13.64
N TRP A 930 -13.41 -19.46 13.60
CA TRP A 930 -12.19 -18.90 14.18
C TRP A 930 -12.40 -18.43 15.62
N GLY A 931 -11.61 -18.96 16.57
CA GLY A 931 -11.73 -18.58 17.99
C GLY A 931 -11.46 -17.10 18.24
N LEU A 932 -10.41 -16.54 17.65
CA LEU A 932 -10.16 -15.08 17.72
C LEU A 932 -11.25 -14.27 17.01
N GLY A 933 -11.89 -14.82 15.96
CA GLY A 933 -13.03 -14.19 15.29
C GLY A 933 -14.25 -14.11 16.21
N ALA A 934 -14.53 -15.19 16.96
CA ALA A 934 -15.56 -15.22 17.98
C ALA A 934 -15.31 -14.17 19.07
N GLN A 935 -14.07 -14.05 19.57
CA GLN A 935 -13.71 -13.01 20.54
C GLN A 935 -13.93 -11.59 19.99
N ILE A 936 -13.52 -11.32 18.74
CA ILE A 936 -13.76 -10.03 18.07
C ILE A 936 -15.26 -9.68 18.03
N LEU A 937 -16.12 -10.65 17.68
CA LEU A 937 -17.56 -10.41 17.60
C LEU A 937 -18.22 -10.25 18.98
N ARG A 938 -17.76 -10.97 20.01
CA ARG A 938 -18.22 -10.75 21.39
C ARG A 938 -17.86 -9.36 21.88
N THR A 939 -16.63 -8.89 21.61
CA THR A 939 -16.25 -7.51 21.90
C THR A 939 -17.17 -6.53 21.18
N ALA A 940 -17.46 -6.73 19.89
CA ALA A 940 -18.36 -5.87 19.13
C ALA A 940 -19.77 -5.82 19.72
N LYS A 941 -20.33 -6.97 20.11
CA LYS A 941 -21.65 -7.05 20.76
C LYS A 941 -21.68 -6.32 22.10
N MET A 942 -20.66 -6.51 22.93
CA MET A 942 -20.53 -5.83 24.21
C MET A 942 -20.50 -4.31 24.00
N VAL A 943 -19.63 -3.83 23.10
CA VAL A 943 -19.51 -2.40 22.76
C VAL A 943 -20.83 -1.82 22.24
N LYS A 944 -21.57 -2.57 21.41
CA LYS A 944 -22.88 -2.14 20.90
C LYS A 944 -23.86 -1.83 22.02
N GLN A 945 -23.84 -2.61 23.10
CA GLN A 945 -24.76 -2.48 24.24
C GLN A 945 -24.42 -1.28 25.16
N CYS A 946 -23.26 -0.67 25.00
CA CYS A 946 -22.78 0.38 25.91
C CYS A 946 -22.84 1.74 25.23
N SER A 947 -23.80 2.61 25.53
CA SER A 947 -23.99 3.93 24.89
C SER A 947 -22.68 4.69 24.63
N ASP A 948 -21.82 4.79 25.65
CA ASP A 948 -20.59 5.59 25.63
C ASP A 948 -19.36 4.88 25.03
N ALA A 949 -19.51 3.62 24.58
CA ALA A 949 -18.43 2.82 24.03
C ALA A 949 -18.50 2.68 22.51
N TYR A 950 -17.37 2.87 21.81
CA TYR A 950 -17.29 2.69 20.35
C TYR A 950 -16.21 1.68 19.97
N GLY A 951 -16.33 1.13 18.76
CA GLY A 951 -15.47 0.05 18.29
C GLY A 951 -14.44 0.49 17.26
N ILE A 952 -13.17 0.14 17.50
CA ILE A 952 -12.15 0.07 16.45
C ILE A 952 -11.79 -1.40 16.22
N HIS A 953 -11.80 -1.86 14.98
CA HIS A 953 -11.29 -3.18 14.61
C HIS A 953 -10.03 -3.05 13.75
N ILE A 954 -8.94 -3.70 14.16
CA ILE A 954 -7.66 -3.71 13.42
C ILE A 954 -7.40 -5.05 12.74
N THR A 955 -7.13 -5.00 11.44
CA THR A 955 -6.81 -6.15 10.60
C THR A 955 -5.65 -5.84 9.64
N ASN A 956 -5.25 -6.82 8.81
CA ASN A 956 -4.25 -6.61 7.77
C ASN A 956 -4.81 -6.95 6.39
N PHE A 957 -4.24 -6.28 5.39
CA PHE A 957 -4.42 -6.67 4.00
C PHE A 957 -4.04 -8.15 3.80
N SER A 958 -4.77 -8.83 2.91
CA SER A 958 -4.63 -10.26 2.65
C SER A 958 -4.99 -11.18 3.84
N CYS A 959 -5.70 -10.69 4.87
CA CYS A 959 -6.23 -11.53 5.95
C CYS A 959 -7.50 -12.27 5.51
N GLY A 960 -7.36 -13.53 5.08
CA GLY A 960 -8.48 -14.32 4.58
C GLY A 960 -9.54 -14.70 5.63
N ALA A 961 -9.22 -14.70 6.92
CA ALA A 961 -10.23 -14.93 7.96
C ALA A 961 -11.02 -13.64 8.24
N ASP A 962 -10.34 -12.49 8.31
CA ASP A 962 -11.00 -11.22 8.62
C ASP A 962 -11.82 -10.70 7.44
N SER A 963 -11.55 -11.10 6.19
CA SER A 963 -12.44 -10.81 5.06
C SER A 963 -13.88 -11.31 5.28
N PHE A 964 -14.08 -12.34 6.10
CA PHE A 964 -15.41 -12.78 6.54
C PHE A 964 -15.84 -12.09 7.84
N VAL A 965 -14.95 -12.03 8.84
CA VAL A 965 -15.27 -11.47 10.18
C VAL A 965 -15.66 -10.00 10.09
N GLU A 966 -15.05 -9.21 9.20
CA GLU A 966 -15.40 -7.80 9.02
C GLU A 966 -16.87 -7.63 8.62
N HIS A 967 -17.45 -8.51 7.80
CA HIS A 967 -18.87 -8.40 7.43
C HIS A 967 -19.79 -8.61 8.63
N PHE A 968 -19.46 -9.60 9.48
CA PHE A 968 -20.18 -9.83 10.74
C PHE A 968 -19.97 -8.69 11.73
N TYR A 969 -18.76 -8.15 11.85
CA TYR A 969 -18.46 -7.01 12.71
C TYR A 969 -19.31 -5.79 12.33
N ARG A 970 -19.37 -5.46 11.02
CA ARG A 970 -20.22 -4.37 10.51
C ARG A 970 -21.70 -4.62 10.81
N HIS A 971 -22.17 -5.86 10.62
CA HIS A 971 -23.55 -6.24 10.91
C HIS A 971 -23.88 -6.07 12.40
N VAL A 972 -22.99 -6.52 13.29
CA VAL A 972 -23.15 -6.37 14.74
C VAL A 972 -23.17 -4.89 15.13
N MET A 973 -22.21 -4.08 14.67
CA MET A 973 -22.08 -2.70 15.14
C MET A 973 -23.22 -1.78 14.68
N LYS A 974 -23.81 -1.98 13.49
CA LYS A 974 -24.89 -1.12 12.97
C LYS A 974 -26.08 -0.99 13.95
N PRO A 975 -26.65 0.21 14.15
CA PRO A 975 -26.32 1.48 13.47
C PRO A 975 -25.15 2.26 14.11
N LYS A 976 -24.59 1.79 15.22
CA LYS A 976 -23.57 2.50 15.98
C LYS A 976 -22.29 2.72 15.15
N PRO A 977 -21.68 3.93 15.19
CA PRO A 977 -20.41 4.18 14.54
C PRO A 977 -19.28 3.23 14.98
N TYR A 978 -18.45 2.83 14.02
CA TYR A 978 -17.26 2.02 14.24
C TYR A 978 -16.21 2.35 13.17
N LEU A 979 -14.96 1.97 13.44
CA LEU A 979 -13.86 2.13 12.48
C LEU A 979 -13.15 0.80 12.26
N ILE A 980 -12.92 0.43 11.00
CA ILE A 980 -12.07 -0.71 10.64
C ILE A 980 -10.76 -0.16 10.07
N LEU A 981 -9.65 -0.49 10.72
CA LEU A 981 -8.29 -0.15 10.28
C LEU A 981 -7.64 -1.38 9.66
N GLU A 982 -7.39 -1.33 8.35
CA GLU A 982 -6.62 -2.34 7.63
C GLU A 982 -5.20 -1.83 7.39
N LEU A 983 -4.21 -2.58 7.89
CA LEU A 983 -2.79 -2.24 7.77
C LEU A 983 -2.05 -3.24 6.86
N ASP A 984 -0.83 -2.88 6.44
CA ASP A 984 0.06 -3.78 5.66
C ASP A 984 1.53 -3.36 5.90
N GLU A 985 2.43 -3.70 4.98
CA GLU A 985 3.89 -3.46 5.04
C GLU A 985 4.35 -1.99 5.19
N HIS A 986 3.47 -1.00 5.02
CA HIS A 986 3.83 0.42 5.09
C HIS A 986 4.27 0.86 6.49
N SER A 987 5.10 1.90 6.52
CA SER A 987 5.58 2.54 7.75
C SER A 987 4.89 3.89 8.03
N ALA A 988 3.98 4.34 7.16
CA ALA A 988 3.39 5.68 7.24
C ALA A 988 2.17 5.74 8.18
N VAL A 989 2.27 6.60 9.20
CA VAL A 989 1.25 6.77 10.27
C VAL A 989 0.13 7.76 9.89
N ALA A 990 0.37 8.68 8.95
CA ALA A 990 -0.52 9.82 8.64
C ALA A 990 -1.94 9.40 8.19
N GLY A 991 -2.04 8.36 7.35
CA GLY A 991 -3.34 7.84 6.90
C GLY A 991 -4.16 7.21 8.02
N MET A 992 -3.50 6.59 9.00
CA MET A 992 -4.15 6.07 10.21
C MET A 992 -4.59 7.22 11.13
N LEU A 993 -3.74 8.23 11.35
CA LEU A 993 -4.09 9.38 12.20
C LEU A 993 -5.31 10.13 11.69
N THR A 994 -5.38 10.36 10.38
CA THR A 994 -6.53 11.05 9.76
C THR A 994 -7.84 10.28 10.00
N ARG A 995 -7.82 8.95 9.90
CA ARG A 995 -8.97 8.09 10.23
C ARG A 995 -9.35 8.14 11.71
N LEU A 996 -8.36 8.13 12.61
CA LEU A 996 -8.61 8.22 14.05
C LEU A 996 -9.18 9.59 14.44
N GLU A 997 -8.72 10.67 13.83
CA GLU A 997 -9.23 12.04 14.05
C GLU A 997 -10.67 12.20 13.54
N ALA A 998 -10.94 11.77 12.31
CA ALA A 998 -12.28 11.78 11.75
C ALA A 998 -13.24 10.91 12.57
N PHE A 999 -12.81 9.71 12.99
CA PHE A 999 -13.60 8.84 13.85
C PHE A 999 -13.87 9.46 15.21
N ARG A 1000 -12.89 10.15 15.81
CA ARG A 1000 -13.11 10.93 17.03
C ARG A 1000 -14.21 11.98 16.81
N GLY A 1001 -14.18 12.71 15.70
CA GLY A 1001 -15.24 13.67 15.37
C GLY A 1001 -16.62 13.01 15.30
N VAL A 1002 -16.72 11.91 14.55
CA VAL A 1002 -17.97 11.14 14.38
C VAL A 1002 -18.54 10.66 15.72
N ILE A 1003 -17.75 10.02 16.58
CA ILE A 1003 -18.27 9.48 17.84
C ILE A 1003 -18.71 10.58 18.81
N HIS A 1004 -18.10 11.77 18.76
CA HIS A 1004 -18.56 12.91 19.56
C HIS A 1004 -19.87 13.48 19.00
N ASN A 1005 -20.00 13.57 17.67
CA ASN A 1005 -21.24 14.02 17.04
C ASN A 1005 -22.41 13.09 17.36
N GLU A 1006 -22.20 11.78 17.21
CA GLU A 1006 -23.22 10.76 17.52
C GLU A 1006 -23.61 10.80 19.01
N HIS A 1007 -22.62 10.87 19.91
CA HIS A 1007 -22.87 10.92 21.35
C HIS A 1007 -23.68 12.15 21.76
N ASN A 1008 -23.40 13.32 21.16
CA ASN A 1008 -24.15 14.55 21.41
C ASN A 1008 -25.59 14.52 20.84
N LEU A 1009 -25.87 13.65 19.87
CA LEU A 1009 -27.21 13.49 19.27
C LEU A 1009 -28.04 12.40 19.98
N ALA A 1010 -27.40 11.47 20.69
CA ALA A 1010 -28.07 10.37 21.36
C ALA A 1010 -28.78 10.84 22.66
N PRO A 1011 -30.03 10.41 22.92
CA PRO A 1011 -30.67 10.69 24.21
C PRO A 1011 -29.92 9.97 25.34
N ILE A 1012 -29.58 10.72 26.40
CA ILE A 1012 -28.88 10.19 27.58
C ILE A 1012 -29.82 9.23 28.33
N ASP A 1013 -29.51 7.93 28.30
CA ASP A 1013 -30.20 6.91 29.12
C ASP A 1013 -29.31 6.52 30.31
N GLU A 1014 -29.60 7.09 31.48
CA GLU A 1014 -28.83 6.86 32.73
C GLU A 1014 -28.88 5.41 33.23
N ARG A 1015 -29.78 4.55 32.72
CA ARG A 1015 -29.95 3.16 33.21
C ARG A 1015 -28.99 2.15 32.58
N GLN A 1016 -28.22 2.51 31.54
CA GLN A 1016 -27.33 1.57 30.83
C GLN A 1016 -25.88 1.54 31.34
N MET A 1017 -25.49 2.42 32.27
CA MET A 1017 -24.11 2.51 32.78
C MET A 1017 -23.62 1.26 33.55
N GLU A 1018 -24.51 0.45 34.13
CA GLU A 1018 -24.11 -0.67 34.99
C GLU A 1018 -23.74 -1.97 34.24
N ALA A 1019 -24.26 -2.20 33.03
CA ALA A 1019 -24.28 -3.54 32.41
C ALA A 1019 -23.02 -3.95 31.62
N CYS A 1020 -22.06 -3.06 31.42
CA CYS A 1020 -21.19 -3.15 30.24
C CYS A 1020 -19.79 -3.78 30.39
N LEU A 1021 -19.39 -4.16 31.61
CA LEU A 1021 -18.03 -4.63 31.90
C LEU A 1021 -17.99 -5.66 33.06
N VAL A 1022 -19.03 -6.49 33.20
CA VAL A 1022 -19.08 -7.60 34.18
C VAL A 1022 -18.92 -8.93 33.49
#